data_AF-A0A6S6I7P6-F1
#
_entry.id   AF-A0A6S6I7P6-F1
#
_cell.length_a   1.000
_cell.length_b   1.000
_cell.length_c   1.000
_cell.angle_alpha   90.00
_cell.angle_beta   90.00
_cell.angle_gamma   90.00
#
_symmetry.space_group_name_H-M   'P 1'
#
loop_
_entity.id
_entity.type
_entity.pdbx_description
1 polymer ?
#
loop_
_entity_poly.entity_id
_entity_poly.type
_entity_poly.pdbx_seq_one_letter_code
_entity_poly.pdbx_strand_id
1 'polypeptide(L)'
;MINSIKKNISCIFKDRKLIEVNLIFFVLMVVASFSRAFTYIGILVIAAYSVYLIFFEEVDLEILGKNAIFLVLFQNFCIGIGAHLFSNSHSSLSILTQVPTMFIVGIGVLSLINNKISKFDKIFGFYFIILIIYFVFGTGPLMPRLVYVRNFTVFYFSYQVGKYCLRTSKSRKSFLDYAIFLGVISGIFGIVGMIFGKQFYLSVGVLETYVAKRHTSFTNGIPANFRTIVGGNWVQRLPGLFYDPVNYSYFAAAVALFALLRKKYFSFVFLIVCSILTFGKGGLFVLIGTLLANLVNSIIVKIRCIYPKTEKYLKHNVLIVIGLMLGSVLLIVSVITVFAQHEFGTFLHFYGALTGFKLAIKNPFGHGLGSAGNLVRILQDKSNFVAAETGLINMMYQIGVLPVLLFIYMFSIMVKTTNDYQRNIKNIDSFEYRVSTMFIFVPIVLLLASLFQENTLGTQCISVYMILQGSFENFDIIQEKEGNKMKDKKKIAIVTLYYNNYNYGGQLQAYAMQKVFSNNGYEAELIRFELSRNKYILQRIKDLGVIKFSKSVTRKLKYKYMNSASNFKKGQIAKFKNFDIFMDSIPHTNRIYDENSIKEIKDDYDIFVVGSDQTWNPGWWNDMLLLNFVDSKRKYSYAASIARDTLSDKENEYLKNSLSTYDGISLRESQAQKMVSKLMNLQVEHSLDPTILLSKNDWSRQAIKPKIQEEYALIYMVGNSSGYKEKIYEICKQKGLKVVSIAYAKNTYTETEELYSDEFIFDAGPSEWLGLFENASYVFTDSFHGSVFSIIFGKNFSIFERDNPNEKRNGNSRIYSFLEIMGLQNRLLKSENISIDIFNTENSVDFVDVGKKLNEKQTESLAYINEILSKER
;
A
#
# COMPACT_ATOMS: atom_id res chain seq x y z
N MET A 1 -18.67 1.91 19.26
CA MET A 1 -18.00 3.22 19.07
C MET A 1 -16.59 3.22 19.64
N ILE A 2 -16.43 3.04 20.96
CA ILE A 2 -15.12 3.03 21.65
C ILE A 2 -14.16 1.98 21.10
N ASN A 3 -14.61 0.80 20.69
CA ASN A 3 -13.73 -0.25 20.15
C ASN A 3 -13.20 0.05 18.73
N SER A 4 -13.98 0.73 17.87
CA SER A 4 -13.51 1.18 16.55
C SER A 4 -12.57 2.37 16.66
N ILE A 5 -12.86 3.27 17.61
CA ILE A 5 -11.97 4.37 17.98
C ILE A 5 -10.67 3.82 18.58
N LYS A 6 -10.71 2.89 19.54
CA LYS A 6 -9.54 2.20 20.11
C LYS A 6 -8.72 1.48 19.05
N LYS A 7 -9.34 0.78 18.11
CA LYS A 7 -8.63 0.08 17.03
C LYS A 7 -7.92 1.06 16.08
N ASN A 8 -8.56 2.18 15.71
CA ASN A 8 -7.94 3.23 14.90
C ASN A 8 -6.86 4.01 15.67
N ILE A 9 -7.08 4.30 16.96
CA ILE A 9 -6.10 4.90 17.87
C ILE A 9 -4.87 3.98 17.97
N SER A 10 -5.03 2.68 18.21
CA SER A 10 -3.90 1.75 18.29
C SER A 10 -3.06 1.66 17.01
N CYS A 11 -3.65 1.97 15.85
CA CYS A 11 -2.94 1.97 14.58
C CYS A 11 -2.18 3.28 14.32
N ILE A 12 -2.64 4.40 14.91
CA ILE A 12 -2.03 5.73 14.79
C ILE A 12 -0.95 5.93 15.86
N PHE A 13 -1.16 5.41 17.07
CA PHE A 13 -0.19 5.43 18.16
C PHE A 13 0.95 4.41 18.01
N LYS A 14 0.96 3.62 16.94
CA LYS A 14 2.12 2.79 16.57
C LYS A 14 3.29 3.60 16.03
N ASP A 15 3.03 4.79 15.48
CA ASP A 15 4.05 5.59 14.81
C ASP A 15 4.58 6.68 15.75
N ARG A 16 5.45 6.25 16.67
CA ARG A 16 6.02 7.10 17.74
C ARG A 16 6.61 8.39 17.20
N LYS A 17 7.29 8.31 16.05
CA LYS A 17 7.94 9.45 15.38
C LYS A 17 6.93 10.49 14.90
N LEU A 18 5.79 10.07 14.33
CA LEU A 18 4.70 10.99 13.94
C LEU A 18 4.14 11.76 15.14
N ILE A 19 3.99 11.12 16.29
CA ILE A 19 3.49 11.77 17.52
C ILE A 19 4.49 12.78 18.04
N GLU A 20 5.77 12.41 18.11
CA GLU A 20 6.84 13.30 18.57
C GLU A 20 6.91 14.56 17.70
N VAL A 21 6.89 14.40 16.37
CA VAL A 21 6.93 15.54 15.43
C VAL A 21 5.69 16.45 15.59
N ASN A 22 4.48 15.88 15.64
CA ASN A 22 3.25 16.66 15.84
C ASN A 22 3.26 17.43 17.17
N LEU A 23 3.77 16.79 18.24
CA LEU A 23 3.87 17.41 19.57
C LEU A 23 4.86 18.57 19.56
N ILE A 24 6.01 18.41 18.90
CA ILE A 24 6.98 19.50 18.74
C ILE A 24 6.36 20.68 17.99
N PHE A 25 5.69 20.44 16.86
CA PHE A 25 4.98 21.50 16.14
C PHE A 25 3.91 22.18 17.00
N PHE A 26 3.15 21.40 17.77
CA PHE A 26 2.14 21.93 18.67
C PHE A 26 2.77 22.88 19.71
N VAL A 27 3.81 22.43 20.41
CA VAL A 27 4.50 23.22 21.43
C VAL A 27 5.12 24.48 20.82
N LEU A 28 5.83 24.36 19.70
CA LEU A 28 6.44 25.50 19.02
C LEU A 28 5.40 26.56 18.61
N MET A 29 4.26 26.13 18.07
CA MET A 29 3.16 27.01 17.68
C MET A 29 2.54 27.75 18.89
N VAL A 30 2.34 27.04 20.01
CA VAL A 30 1.79 27.63 21.24
C VAL A 30 2.78 28.64 21.83
N VAL A 31 4.05 28.27 21.94
CA VAL A 31 5.12 29.15 22.48
C VAL A 31 5.35 30.36 21.57
N ALA A 32 5.28 30.21 20.25
CA ALA A 32 5.39 31.33 19.32
C ALA A 32 4.29 32.38 19.50
N SER A 33 3.18 32.00 20.14
CA SER A 33 2.06 32.90 20.43
C SER A 33 2.25 33.71 21.73
N PHE A 34 3.36 33.52 22.46
CA PHE A 34 3.64 34.17 23.76
C PHE A 34 3.73 35.70 23.68
N SER A 35 4.58 36.22 22.80
CA SER A 35 4.77 37.66 22.62
C SER A 35 5.19 37.98 21.19
N ARG A 36 5.20 39.27 20.82
CA ARG A 36 5.63 39.69 19.48
C ARG A 36 7.04 39.22 19.13
N ALA A 37 7.98 39.25 20.08
CA ALA A 37 9.35 38.76 19.85
C ALA A 37 9.37 37.23 19.63
N PHE A 38 8.63 36.48 20.47
CA PHE A 38 8.48 35.03 20.33
C PHE A 38 7.77 34.63 19.05
N THR A 39 6.88 35.45 18.51
CA THR A 39 6.25 35.18 17.21
C THR A 39 7.30 35.13 16.09
N TYR A 40 8.21 36.10 16.02
CA TYR A 40 9.26 36.11 15.00
C TYR A 40 10.29 34.99 15.21
N ILE A 41 10.73 34.78 16.46
CA ILE A 41 11.67 33.69 16.80
C ILE A 41 11.03 32.34 16.52
N GLY A 42 9.78 32.15 16.94
CA GLY A 42 9.03 30.92 16.76
C GLY A 42 8.86 30.55 15.29
N ILE A 43 8.61 31.52 14.41
CA ILE A 43 8.57 31.27 12.95
C ILE A 43 9.92 30.78 12.45
N LEU A 44 11.02 31.40 12.86
CA LEU A 44 12.37 30.97 12.46
C LEU A 44 12.67 29.56 12.98
N VAL A 45 12.30 29.25 14.22
CA VAL A 45 12.49 27.91 14.81
C VAL A 45 11.62 26.88 14.12
N ILE A 46 10.35 27.18 13.84
CA ILE A 46 9.45 26.29 13.10
C ILE A 46 9.97 26.07 11.68
N ALA A 47 10.45 27.11 11.00
CA ALA A 47 11.05 26.99 9.68
C ALA A 47 12.34 26.16 9.71
N ALA A 48 13.23 26.41 10.67
CA ALA A 48 14.46 25.64 10.86
C ALA A 48 14.17 24.18 11.18
N TYR A 49 13.19 23.91 12.05
CA TYR A 49 12.75 22.55 12.37
C TYR A 49 12.12 21.86 11.16
N SER A 50 11.35 22.61 10.36
CA SER A 50 10.80 22.09 9.11
C SER A 50 11.90 21.72 8.12
N VAL A 51 12.93 22.56 7.97
CA VAL A 51 14.13 22.29 7.17
C VAL A 51 14.88 21.07 7.71
N TYR A 52 15.05 20.98 9.03
CA TYR A 52 15.70 19.83 9.69
C TYR A 52 14.98 18.51 9.39
N LEU A 53 13.66 18.46 9.62
CA LEU A 53 12.81 17.30 9.33
C LEU A 53 12.89 16.85 7.87
N ILE A 54 13.09 17.81 6.99
CA ILE A 54 13.07 17.60 5.54
C ILE A 54 14.43 17.10 5.02
N PHE A 55 15.53 17.73 5.46
CA PHE A 55 16.83 17.58 4.82
C PHE A 55 17.80 16.72 5.63
N PHE A 56 17.66 16.70 6.96
CA PHE A 56 18.67 16.15 7.86
C PHE A 56 18.16 14.97 8.67
N GLU A 57 16.86 14.93 8.96
CA GLU A 57 16.26 13.81 9.66
C GLU A 57 15.76 12.76 8.66
N GLU A 58 16.11 11.48 8.85
CA GLU A 58 15.54 10.36 8.09
C GLU A 58 14.07 10.12 8.49
N VAL A 59 13.21 11.09 8.18
CA VAL A 59 11.76 11.03 8.42
C VAL A 59 11.11 10.39 7.20
N ASP A 60 10.25 9.40 7.42
CA ASP A 60 9.47 8.81 6.34
C ASP A 60 8.66 9.91 5.62
N LEU A 61 8.72 9.94 4.29
CA LEU A 61 7.98 10.89 3.46
C LEU A 61 6.48 10.89 3.77
N GLU A 62 5.94 9.75 4.19
CA GLU A 62 4.55 9.63 4.62
C GLU A 62 4.24 10.51 5.85
N ILE A 63 5.18 10.63 6.79
CA ILE A 63 5.05 11.44 8.01
C ILE A 63 4.99 12.93 7.64
N LEU A 64 5.80 13.39 6.68
CA LEU A 64 5.78 14.78 6.21
C LEU A 64 4.40 15.17 5.63
N GLY A 65 3.81 14.30 4.81
CA GLY A 65 2.47 14.52 4.25
C GLY A 65 1.36 14.58 5.33
N LYS A 66 1.45 13.73 6.36
CA LYS A 66 0.53 13.76 7.52
C LYS A 66 0.68 15.05 8.35
N ASN A 67 1.91 15.50 8.58
CA ASN A 67 2.19 16.75 9.30
C ASN A 67 1.60 17.98 8.58
N ALA A 68 1.64 18.00 7.23
CA ALA A 68 1.06 19.10 6.46
C ALA A 68 -0.45 19.27 6.75
N ILE A 69 -1.22 18.18 6.83
CA ILE A 69 -2.64 18.25 7.21
C ILE A 69 -2.81 18.62 8.69
N PHE A 70 -1.98 18.07 9.57
CA PHE A 70 -2.04 18.38 10.99
C PHE A 70 -1.91 19.89 11.23
N LEU A 71 -0.89 20.53 10.62
CA LEU A 71 -0.66 21.96 10.71
C LEU A 71 -1.84 22.78 10.15
N VAL A 72 -2.38 22.39 8.99
CA VAL A 72 -3.55 23.06 8.38
C VAL A 72 -4.77 23.06 9.32
N LEU A 73 -4.99 21.94 10.02
CA LEU A 73 -6.11 21.77 10.94
C LEU A 73 -5.90 22.48 12.28
N PHE A 74 -4.73 22.29 12.90
CA PHE A 74 -4.48 22.72 14.28
C PHE A 74 -3.97 24.15 14.41
N GLN A 75 -3.54 24.81 13.32
CA GLN A 75 -2.89 26.12 13.44
C GLN A 75 -3.66 27.16 14.26
N ASN A 76 -4.97 27.29 14.02
CA ASN A 76 -5.80 28.29 14.68
C ASN A 76 -6.01 27.93 16.15
N PHE A 77 -6.16 26.64 16.45
CA PHE A 77 -6.27 26.15 17.82
C PHE A 77 -5.01 26.43 18.62
N CYS A 78 -3.83 26.15 18.07
CA CYS A 78 -2.55 26.43 18.75
C CYS A 78 -2.33 27.94 18.94
N ILE A 79 -2.62 28.75 17.93
CA ILE A 79 -2.53 30.21 18.02
C ILE A 79 -3.48 30.73 19.10
N GLY A 80 -4.74 30.28 19.09
CA GLY A 80 -5.74 30.70 20.06
C GLY A 80 -5.37 30.34 21.48
N ILE A 81 -5.06 29.07 21.76
CA ILE A 81 -4.67 28.64 23.10
C ILE A 81 -3.42 29.37 23.57
N GLY A 82 -2.37 29.46 22.74
CA GLY A 82 -1.14 30.14 23.13
C GLY A 82 -1.39 31.63 23.42
N ALA A 83 -2.08 32.33 22.52
CA ALA A 83 -2.43 33.73 22.68
C ALA A 83 -3.26 33.97 23.95
N HIS A 84 -4.25 33.11 24.22
CA HIS A 84 -5.11 33.21 25.39
C HIS A 84 -4.36 32.96 26.71
N LEU A 85 -3.57 31.87 26.78
CA LEU A 85 -2.77 31.53 27.96
C LEU A 85 -1.80 32.64 28.37
N PHE A 86 -1.30 33.40 27.40
CA PHE A 86 -0.32 34.47 27.61
C PHE A 86 -0.92 35.88 27.50
N SER A 87 -2.25 36.02 27.43
CA SER A 87 -2.95 37.31 27.31
C SER A 87 -2.42 38.19 26.16
N ASN A 88 -2.04 37.57 25.04
CA ASN A 88 -1.46 38.23 23.88
C ASN A 88 -2.49 38.38 22.76
N SER A 89 -2.90 39.61 22.46
CA SER A 89 -3.87 39.92 21.39
C SER A 89 -3.28 40.72 20.23
N HIS A 90 -1.96 40.65 20.01
CA HIS A 90 -1.28 41.45 18.98
C HIS A 90 -1.55 40.95 17.55
N SER A 91 -1.63 41.89 16.60
CA SER A 91 -1.85 41.58 15.18
C SER A 91 -0.68 40.85 14.50
N SER A 92 0.49 40.76 15.14
CA SER A 92 1.66 40.00 14.66
C SER A 92 1.40 38.49 14.61
N LEU A 93 0.45 37.98 15.39
CA LEU A 93 0.00 36.58 15.36
C LEU A 93 -0.55 36.16 13.98
N SER A 94 -0.98 37.12 13.14
CA SER A 94 -1.39 36.86 11.75
C SER A 94 -0.33 36.11 10.95
N ILE A 95 0.96 36.30 11.25
CA ILE A 95 2.05 35.65 10.52
C ILE A 95 2.08 34.14 10.84
N LEU A 96 1.72 33.73 12.06
CA LEU A 96 1.65 32.31 12.43
C LEU A 96 0.59 31.55 11.63
N THR A 97 -0.46 32.23 11.15
CA THR A 97 -1.47 31.62 10.26
C THR A 97 -0.92 31.25 8.87
N GLN A 98 0.31 31.65 8.55
CA GLN A 98 1.00 31.30 7.31
C GLN A 98 1.93 30.08 7.47
N VAL A 99 2.18 29.61 8.69
CA VAL A 99 3.10 28.49 8.97
C VAL A 99 2.74 27.24 8.15
N PRO A 100 1.48 26.78 8.08
CA PRO A 100 1.16 25.59 7.29
C PRO A 100 1.39 25.81 5.79
N THR A 101 1.15 27.02 5.29
CA THR A 101 1.46 27.38 3.91
C THR A 101 2.97 27.29 3.66
N MET A 102 3.80 27.87 4.53
CA MET A 102 5.26 27.82 4.40
C MET A 102 5.77 26.37 4.42
N PHE A 103 5.21 25.53 5.29
CA PHE A 103 5.54 24.12 5.37
C PHE A 103 5.19 23.36 4.07
N ILE A 104 3.97 23.58 3.56
CA ILE A 104 3.51 22.99 2.29
C ILE A 104 4.36 23.46 1.11
N VAL A 105 4.69 24.75 1.04
CA VAL A 105 5.56 25.31 0.00
C VAL A 105 6.95 24.72 0.10
N GLY A 106 7.51 24.61 1.31
CA GLY A 106 8.80 23.97 1.56
C GLY A 106 8.85 22.57 0.95
N ILE A 107 7.99 21.66 1.42
CA ILE A 107 7.87 20.28 0.90
C ILE A 107 7.62 20.28 -0.62
N GLY A 108 6.79 21.20 -1.12
CA GLY A 108 6.51 21.32 -2.54
C GLY A 108 7.73 21.70 -3.37
N VAL A 109 8.59 22.61 -2.91
CA VAL A 109 9.86 22.96 -3.57
C VAL A 109 10.82 21.78 -3.58
N LEU A 110 10.90 21.02 -2.48
CA LEU A 110 11.73 19.81 -2.42
C LEU A 110 11.28 18.71 -3.35
N SER A 111 9.96 18.59 -3.55
CA SER A 111 9.42 17.71 -4.58
C SER A 111 10.04 18.03 -5.95
N LEU A 112 10.21 19.31 -6.27
CA LEU A 112 10.76 19.76 -7.55
C LEU A 112 12.27 19.53 -7.65
N ILE A 113 12.99 19.64 -6.54
CA ILE A 113 14.42 19.32 -6.49
C ILE A 113 14.66 17.83 -6.69
N ASN A 114 13.80 16.98 -6.11
CA ASN A 114 14.01 15.54 -6.03
C ASN A 114 13.30 14.71 -7.12
N ASN A 115 12.41 15.32 -7.91
CA ASN A 115 11.66 14.64 -8.97
C ASN A 115 11.90 15.31 -10.34
N LYS A 116 11.68 14.57 -11.42
CA LYS A 116 11.66 15.14 -12.77
C LYS A 116 10.53 16.18 -12.89
N ILE A 117 10.87 17.32 -13.48
CA ILE A 117 9.93 18.41 -13.80
C ILE A 117 8.94 17.93 -14.87
N SER A 118 7.65 17.86 -14.51
CA SER A 118 6.59 17.43 -15.42
C SER A 118 6.12 18.56 -16.34
N LYS A 119 5.26 18.24 -17.32
CA LYS A 119 4.59 19.28 -18.14
C LYS A 119 3.76 20.23 -17.28
N PHE A 120 3.11 19.71 -16.25
CA PHE A 120 2.34 20.49 -15.28
C PHE A 120 3.23 21.50 -14.54
N ASP A 121 4.43 21.08 -14.13
CA ASP A 121 5.42 21.94 -13.45
C ASP A 121 5.90 23.09 -14.33
N LYS A 122 6.16 22.84 -15.62
CA LYS A 122 6.57 23.89 -16.58
C LYS A 122 5.48 24.95 -16.79
N ILE A 123 4.22 24.53 -16.89
CA ILE A 123 3.08 25.43 -17.03
C ILE A 123 2.90 26.26 -15.76
N PHE A 124 3.03 25.64 -14.59
CA PHE A 124 3.01 26.38 -13.34
C PHE A 124 4.15 27.39 -13.26
N GLY A 125 5.36 27.04 -13.68
CA GLY A 125 6.49 27.98 -13.73
C GLY A 125 6.17 29.23 -14.55
N PHE A 126 5.59 29.06 -15.74
CA PHE A 126 5.15 30.20 -16.57
C PHE A 126 4.05 31.03 -15.89
N TYR A 127 3.04 30.36 -15.33
CA TYR A 127 1.97 31.00 -14.56
C TYR A 127 2.50 31.76 -13.33
N PHE A 128 3.48 31.20 -12.64
CA PHE A 128 4.10 31.78 -11.46
C PHE A 128 4.92 33.03 -11.82
N ILE A 129 5.65 33.02 -12.94
CA ILE A 129 6.33 34.22 -13.45
C ILE A 129 5.32 35.34 -13.72
N ILE A 130 4.18 35.03 -14.35
CA ILE A 130 3.12 36.02 -14.57
C ILE A 130 2.60 36.56 -13.22
N LEU A 131 2.33 35.70 -12.24
CA LEU A 131 1.93 36.13 -10.90
C LEU A 131 2.97 37.04 -10.24
N ILE A 132 4.26 36.77 -10.40
CA ILE A 132 5.34 37.62 -9.87
C ILE A 132 5.34 38.99 -10.56
N ILE A 133 5.12 39.05 -11.87
CA ILE A 133 4.96 40.33 -12.58
C ILE A 133 3.78 41.12 -11.99
N TYR A 134 2.61 40.49 -11.83
CA TYR A 134 1.45 41.12 -11.19
C TYR A 134 1.68 41.47 -9.71
N PHE A 135 2.52 40.72 -9.01
CA PHE A 135 2.89 41.01 -7.64
C PHE A 135 3.78 42.27 -7.58
N VAL A 136 4.80 42.36 -8.43
CA VAL A 136 5.75 43.49 -8.45
C VAL A 136 5.08 44.77 -8.95
N PHE A 137 4.37 44.70 -10.08
CA PHE A 137 3.72 45.85 -10.73
C PHE A 137 2.27 46.07 -10.28
N GLY A 138 1.77 45.28 -9.33
CA GLY A 138 0.42 45.39 -8.82
C GLY A 138 0.19 46.68 -8.05
N THR A 139 -0.94 47.34 -8.32
CA THR A 139 -1.38 48.58 -7.67
C THR A 139 -2.02 48.37 -6.30
N GLY A 140 -2.31 47.11 -5.94
CA GLY A 140 -2.90 46.77 -4.66
C GLY A 140 -1.91 46.85 -3.49
N PRO A 141 -2.41 46.85 -2.25
CA PRO A 141 -1.56 46.89 -1.08
C PRO A 141 -0.77 45.60 -0.89
N LEU A 142 0.39 45.68 -0.22
CA LEU A 142 1.33 44.56 -0.10
C LEU A 142 0.71 43.32 0.57
N MET A 143 -0.03 43.50 1.67
CA MET A 143 -0.57 42.37 2.43
C MET A 143 -1.65 41.59 1.66
N PRO A 144 -2.67 42.23 1.04
CA PRO A 144 -3.58 41.55 0.12
C PRO A 144 -2.85 40.87 -1.05
N ARG A 145 -1.84 41.51 -1.66
CA ARG A 145 -1.04 40.90 -2.73
C ARG A 145 -0.43 39.57 -2.29
N LEU A 146 0.23 39.52 -1.15
CA LEU A 146 0.83 38.30 -0.60
C LEU A 146 -0.21 37.19 -0.38
N VAL A 147 -1.37 37.54 0.18
CA VAL A 147 -2.45 36.59 0.44
C VAL A 147 -3.03 36.01 -0.86
N TYR A 148 -3.16 36.81 -1.91
CA TYR A 148 -3.62 36.32 -3.22
C TYR A 148 -2.57 35.50 -3.94
N VAL A 149 -1.28 35.89 -3.93
CA VAL A 149 -0.21 35.02 -4.45
C VAL A 149 -0.29 33.66 -3.80
N ARG A 150 -0.44 33.61 -2.47
CA ARG A 150 -0.63 32.36 -1.73
C ARG A 150 -1.85 31.58 -2.22
N ASN A 151 -3.05 32.17 -2.22
CA ASN A 151 -4.27 31.46 -2.59
C ASN A 151 -4.21 30.94 -4.05
N PHE A 152 -3.55 31.71 -4.93
CA PHE A 152 -3.39 31.37 -6.34
C PHE A 152 -2.26 30.37 -6.61
N THR A 153 -1.45 29.99 -5.61
CA THR A 153 -0.32 29.05 -5.80
C THR A 153 -0.38 27.84 -4.87
N VAL A 154 -1.06 27.91 -3.73
CA VAL A 154 -1.04 26.84 -2.72
C VAL A 154 -1.61 25.52 -3.23
N PHE A 155 -2.53 25.55 -4.21
CA PHE A 155 -3.05 24.34 -4.84
C PHE A 155 -1.92 23.53 -5.50
N TYR A 156 -0.98 24.20 -6.17
CA TYR A 156 0.17 23.59 -6.82
C TYR A 156 1.12 22.99 -5.80
N PHE A 157 1.52 23.74 -4.77
CA PHE A 157 2.44 23.22 -3.78
C PHE A 157 1.83 22.07 -2.97
N SER A 158 0.54 22.15 -2.64
CA SER A 158 -0.19 21.04 -2.01
C SER A 158 -0.22 19.80 -2.90
N TYR A 159 -0.38 19.99 -4.20
CA TYR A 159 -0.27 18.92 -5.19
C TYR A 159 1.14 18.30 -5.23
N GLN A 160 2.19 19.13 -5.17
CA GLN A 160 3.57 18.65 -5.06
C GLN A 160 3.83 17.86 -3.77
N VAL A 161 3.26 18.27 -2.63
CA VAL A 161 3.33 17.49 -1.37
C VAL A 161 2.75 16.10 -1.59
N GLY A 162 1.58 16.00 -2.24
CA GLY A 162 0.95 14.74 -2.61
C GLY A 162 1.83 13.85 -3.46
N LYS A 163 2.35 14.41 -4.56
CA LYS A 163 3.29 13.75 -5.48
C LYS A 163 4.48 13.19 -4.70
N TYR A 164 5.13 14.02 -3.87
CA TYR A 164 6.33 13.64 -3.16
C TYR A 164 6.11 12.63 -2.02
N CYS A 165 5.06 12.84 -1.21
CA CYS A 165 4.87 12.12 0.06
C CYS A 165 4.01 10.85 -0.06
N LEU A 166 3.05 10.81 -1.00
CA LEU A 166 2.02 9.76 -1.05
C LEU A 166 2.21 8.82 -2.25
N ARG A 167 3.40 8.22 -2.35
CA ARG A 167 3.80 7.44 -3.53
C ARG A 167 3.04 6.11 -3.65
N THR A 168 2.88 5.38 -2.56
CA THR A 168 2.34 4.00 -2.59
C THR A 168 0.86 3.93 -2.22
N SER A 169 0.21 2.80 -2.56
CA SER A 169 -1.14 2.49 -2.08
C SER A 169 -1.22 2.46 -0.55
N LYS A 170 -0.18 1.96 0.11
CA LYS A 170 -0.08 1.91 1.57
C LYS A 170 -0.05 3.31 2.17
N SER A 171 0.80 4.20 1.65
CA SER A 171 0.90 5.59 2.14
C SER A 171 -0.40 6.38 1.90
N ARG A 172 -1.08 6.16 0.75
CA ARG A 172 -2.42 6.75 0.52
C ARG A 172 -3.44 6.26 1.54
N LYS A 173 -3.55 4.94 1.77
CA LYS A 173 -4.46 4.39 2.79
C LYS A 173 -4.20 4.96 4.17
N SER A 174 -2.94 5.01 4.57
CA SER A 174 -2.56 5.52 5.89
C SER A 174 -2.80 7.02 6.03
N PHE A 175 -2.56 7.81 4.99
CA PHE A 175 -2.88 9.24 4.96
C PHE A 175 -4.39 9.48 5.07
N LEU A 176 -5.22 8.74 4.32
CA LEU A 176 -6.68 8.79 4.44
C LEU A 176 -7.14 8.43 5.86
N ASP A 177 -6.61 7.34 6.43
CA ASP A 177 -6.97 6.91 7.79
C ASP A 177 -6.60 7.96 8.85
N TYR A 178 -5.46 8.62 8.70
CA TYR A 178 -5.01 9.71 9.57
C TYR A 178 -5.89 10.96 9.42
N ALA A 179 -6.19 11.38 8.19
CA ALA A 179 -7.08 12.51 7.93
C ALA A 179 -8.50 12.27 8.50
N ILE A 180 -9.03 11.04 8.37
CA ILE A 180 -10.31 10.63 8.98
C ILE A 180 -10.29 10.78 10.50
N PHE A 181 -9.22 10.32 11.14
CA PHE A 181 -9.06 10.47 12.58
C PHE A 181 -9.06 11.96 13.00
N LEU A 182 -8.27 12.79 12.32
CA LEU A 182 -8.22 14.23 12.56
C LEU A 182 -9.58 14.92 12.34
N GLY A 183 -10.31 14.53 11.29
CA GLY A 183 -11.65 15.04 11.01
C GLY A 183 -12.65 14.69 12.11
N VAL A 184 -12.61 13.46 12.62
CA VAL A 184 -13.48 13.02 13.72
C VAL A 184 -13.16 13.80 15.00
N ILE A 185 -11.88 13.98 15.34
CA ILE A 185 -11.46 14.80 16.50
C ILE A 185 -11.97 16.23 16.36
N SER A 186 -11.77 16.86 15.21
CA SER A 186 -12.22 18.23 14.96
C SER A 186 -13.75 18.36 15.06
N GLY A 187 -14.48 17.34 14.59
CA GLY A 187 -15.95 17.31 14.68
C GLY A 187 -16.43 17.19 16.12
N ILE A 188 -15.82 16.30 16.90
CA ILE A 188 -16.10 16.17 18.34
C ILE A 188 -15.81 17.48 19.06
N PHE A 189 -14.66 18.10 18.80
CA PHE A 189 -14.30 19.40 19.37
C PHE A 189 -15.34 20.47 19.04
N GLY A 190 -15.79 20.52 17.79
CA GLY A 190 -16.85 21.44 17.37
C GLY A 190 -18.16 21.20 18.11
N ILE A 191 -18.60 19.93 18.25
CA ILE A 191 -19.86 19.57 18.93
C ILE A 191 -19.79 19.94 20.41
N VAL A 192 -18.67 19.66 21.07
CA VAL A 192 -18.40 20.10 22.45
C VAL A 192 -18.55 21.62 22.54
N GLY A 193 -17.94 22.38 21.63
CA GLY A 193 -18.10 23.83 21.60
C GLY A 193 -19.52 24.32 21.33
N MET A 194 -20.33 23.57 20.56
CA MET A 194 -21.76 23.87 20.40
C MET A 194 -22.55 23.64 21.70
N ILE A 195 -22.22 22.58 22.46
CA ILE A 195 -22.90 22.26 23.73
C ILE A 195 -22.56 23.30 24.81
N PHE A 196 -21.28 23.60 25.01
CA PHE A 196 -20.81 24.54 26.04
C PHE A 196 -20.91 26.00 25.62
N GLY A 197 -21.21 26.26 24.34
CA GLY A 197 -21.48 27.57 23.79
C GLY A 197 -20.30 28.54 23.90
N LYS A 198 -20.61 29.81 24.17
CA LYS A 198 -19.66 30.93 24.13
C LYS A 198 -18.43 30.73 25.01
N GLN A 199 -18.63 30.30 26.25
CA GLN A 199 -17.55 30.25 27.24
C GLN A 199 -16.44 29.28 26.82
N PHE A 200 -16.82 28.17 26.17
CA PHE A 200 -15.86 27.23 25.62
C PHE A 200 -14.97 27.90 24.56
N TYR A 201 -15.55 28.58 23.57
CA TYR A 201 -14.77 29.21 22.50
C TYR A 201 -13.86 30.34 22.99
N LEU A 202 -14.29 31.08 24.01
CA LEU A 202 -13.44 32.07 24.65
C LEU A 202 -12.26 31.41 25.39
N SER A 203 -12.51 30.33 26.13
CA SER A 203 -11.45 29.61 26.89
C SER A 203 -10.35 28.99 26.01
N VAL A 204 -10.64 28.75 24.73
CA VAL A 204 -9.69 28.19 23.76
C VAL A 204 -9.11 29.24 22.81
N GLY A 205 -9.36 30.53 23.07
CA GLY A 205 -8.72 31.65 22.38
C GLY A 205 -9.22 31.94 20.97
N VAL A 206 -10.52 31.71 20.69
CA VAL A 206 -11.11 32.05 19.38
C VAL A 206 -11.03 33.56 19.12
N LEU A 207 -11.25 34.40 20.13
CA LEU A 207 -11.27 35.84 19.99
C LEU A 207 -9.90 36.36 19.52
N GLU A 208 -8.84 35.96 20.20
CA GLU A 208 -7.44 36.29 19.93
C GLU A 208 -7.05 35.87 18.52
N THR A 209 -7.51 34.69 18.08
CA THR A 209 -7.28 34.20 16.71
C THR A 209 -7.96 35.09 15.66
N TYR A 210 -9.17 35.57 15.92
CA TYR A 210 -9.88 36.45 14.97
C TYR A 210 -9.36 37.88 14.97
N VAL A 211 -8.95 38.40 16.14
CA VAL A 211 -8.23 39.67 16.26
C VAL A 211 -6.91 39.58 15.48
N ALA A 212 -6.17 38.48 15.61
CA ALA A 212 -4.97 38.22 14.81
C ALA A 212 -5.27 38.23 13.30
N LYS A 213 -6.42 37.68 12.87
CA LYS A 213 -6.87 37.71 11.48
C LYS A 213 -7.43 39.06 11.02
N ARG A 214 -7.40 40.10 11.87
CA ARG A 214 -7.96 41.45 11.61
C ARG A 214 -9.46 41.44 11.30
N HIS A 215 -10.20 40.45 11.79
CA HIS A 215 -11.65 40.48 11.72
C HIS A 215 -12.20 41.44 12.79
N THR A 216 -13.16 42.28 12.39
CA THR A 216 -13.77 43.31 13.26
C THR A 216 -15.22 43.02 13.63
N SER A 217 -15.85 42.00 13.01
CA SER A 217 -17.26 41.67 13.23
C SER A 217 -17.45 40.58 14.28
N PHE A 218 -17.86 41.00 15.47
CA PHE A 218 -18.15 40.12 16.61
C PHE A 218 -19.57 40.34 17.11
N THR A 219 -20.24 39.26 17.51
CA THR A 219 -21.54 39.30 18.19
C THR A 219 -21.37 38.62 19.54
N ASN A 220 -21.54 39.37 20.63
CA ASN A 220 -21.34 38.88 22.00
C ASN A 220 -19.97 38.22 22.23
N GLY A 221 -18.89 38.72 21.63
CA GLY A 221 -17.52 38.22 21.83
C GLY A 221 -17.15 36.96 21.04
N ILE A 222 -18.04 36.45 20.18
CA ILE A 222 -17.74 35.39 19.21
C ILE A 222 -17.80 36.01 17.80
N PRO A 223 -16.98 35.54 16.85
CA PRO A 223 -17.08 35.97 15.45
C PRO A 223 -18.49 35.81 14.88
N ALA A 224 -18.97 36.81 14.14
CA ALA A 224 -20.34 36.83 13.62
C ALA A 224 -20.64 35.63 12.69
N ASN A 225 -19.62 35.12 11.99
CA ASN A 225 -19.73 33.95 11.10
C ASN A 225 -19.92 32.61 11.85
N PHE A 226 -19.95 32.58 13.18
CA PHE A 226 -20.30 31.39 13.98
C PHE A 226 -21.81 31.19 14.09
N ARG A 227 -22.61 32.12 13.59
CA ARG A 227 -24.07 32.00 13.54
C ARG A 227 -24.57 32.24 12.12
N THR A 228 -25.73 31.70 11.81
CA THR A 228 -26.47 31.96 10.58
C THR A 228 -27.95 31.97 10.89
N ILE A 229 -28.74 32.63 10.06
CA ILE A 229 -30.21 32.61 10.16
C ILE A 229 -30.71 31.43 9.33
N VAL A 230 -31.61 30.63 9.91
CA VAL A 230 -32.31 29.52 9.25
C VAL A 230 -33.78 29.60 9.65
N GLY A 231 -34.66 29.83 8.68
CA GLY A 231 -36.10 29.97 8.93
C GLY A 231 -36.43 31.06 9.97
N GLY A 232 -35.73 32.21 9.89
CA GLY A 232 -35.90 33.34 10.83
C GLY A 232 -35.22 33.16 12.20
N ASN A 233 -34.66 32.00 12.51
CA ASN A 233 -34.01 31.73 13.80
C ASN A 233 -32.49 31.72 13.68
N TRP A 234 -31.80 32.25 14.69
CA TRP A 234 -30.34 32.17 14.79
C TRP A 234 -29.89 30.77 15.17
N VAL A 235 -29.09 30.14 14.29
CA VAL A 235 -28.52 28.82 14.50
C VAL A 235 -27.00 28.94 14.62
N GLN A 236 -26.43 28.23 15.59
CA GLN A 236 -24.99 28.14 15.77
C GLN A 236 -24.37 27.18 14.75
N ARG A 237 -23.27 27.61 14.14
CA ARG A 237 -22.51 26.84 13.16
C ARG A 237 -21.38 26.09 13.86
N LEU A 238 -20.95 24.97 13.26
CA LEU A 238 -19.85 24.14 13.75
C LEU A 238 -18.50 24.61 13.19
N PRO A 239 -17.60 25.25 13.97
CA PRO A 239 -16.31 25.76 13.48
C PRO A 239 -15.17 24.73 13.50
N GLY A 240 -15.32 23.64 14.26
CA GLY A 240 -14.26 22.66 14.51
C GLY A 240 -12.96 23.29 15.06
N LEU A 241 -11.83 22.60 14.89
CA LEU A 241 -10.50 23.10 15.23
C LEU A 241 -9.99 24.21 14.28
N PHE A 242 -10.67 24.44 13.16
CA PHE A 242 -10.35 25.56 12.27
C PHE A 242 -10.74 26.91 12.87
N TYR A 243 -11.58 26.93 13.91
CA TYR A 243 -12.24 28.14 14.40
C TYR A 243 -13.00 28.88 13.30
N ASP A 244 -13.30 28.25 12.18
CA ASP A 244 -13.95 28.88 11.04
C ASP A 244 -14.88 27.85 10.39
N PRO A 245 -16.21 28.01 10.52
CA PRO A 245 -17.16 27.04 9.97
C PRO A 245 -17.05 26.88 8.46
N VAL A 246 -16.73 27.96 7.76
CA VAL A 246 -16.64 27.97 6.30
C VAL A 246 -15.46 27.11 5.84
N ASN A 247 -14.28 27.32 6.41
CA ASN A 247 -13.08 26.55 6.05
C ASN A 247 -13.19 25.11 6.56
N TYR A 248 -13.76 24.89 7.75
CA TYR A 248 -13.97 23.55 8.28
C TYR A 248 -14.92 22.72 7.40
N SER A 249 -15.90 23.34 6.73
CA SER A 249 -16.82 22.65 5.82
C SER A 249 -16.09 21.91 4.70
N TYR A 250 -15.06 22.52 4.09
CA TYR A 250 -14.25 21.89 3.03
C TYR A 250 -13.44 20.72 3.58
N PHE A 251 -12.84 20.89 4.76
CA PHE A 251 -12.08 19.81 5.39
C PHE A 251 -12.99 18.64 5.78
N ALA A 252 -14.12 18.89 6.43
CA ALA A 252 -15.10 17.86 6.79
C ALA A 252 -15.65 17.14 5.55
N ALA A 253 -15.92 17.86 4.46
CA ALA A 253 -16.32 17.29 3.18
C ALA A 253 -15.24 16.36 2.59
N ALA A 254 -13.99 16.81 2.52
CA ALA A 254 -12.86 16.00 2.03
C ALA A 254 -12.70 14.71 2.84
N VAL A 255 -12.80 14.84 4.16
CA VAL A 255 -12.56 13.73 5.08
C VAL A 255 -13.75 12.77 5.13
N ALA A 256 -14.97 13.25 4.90
CA ALA A 256 -16.14 12.39 4.66
C ALA A 256 -15.93 11.52 3.41
N LEU A 257 -15.51 12.14 2.29
CA LEU A 257 -15.15 11.43 1.06
C LEU A 257 -14.07 10.36 1.32
N PHE A 258 -13.05 10.67 2.12
CA PHE A 258 -12.04 9.68 2.53
C PHE A 258 -12.62 8.53 3.35
N ALA A 259 -13.52 8.82 4.30
CA ALA A 259 -14.18 7.80 5.11
C ALA A 259 -15.01 6.85 4.25
N LEU A 260 -15.69 7.36 3.21
CA LEU A 260 -16.40 6.55 2.23
C LEU A 260 -15.44 5.62 1.48
N LEU A 261 -14.32 6.16 0.97
CA LEU A 261 -13.29 5.38 0.26
C LEU A 261 -12.67 4.26 1.12
N ARG A 262 -12.51 4.53 2.43
CA ARG A 262 -12.02 3.55 3.42
C ARG A 262 -13.11 2.64 3.97
N LYS A 263 -14.35 2.73 3.48
CA LYS A 263 -15.53 1.99 3.98
C LYS A 263 -15.76 2.18 5.49
N LYS A 264 -15.40 3.34 6.04
CA LYS A 264 -15.66 3.73 7.43
C LYS A 264 -17.00 4.46 7.51
N TYR A 265 -18.10 3.74 7.28
CA TYR A 265 -19.44 4.31 7.13
C TYR A 265 -19.91 5.17 8.32
N PHE A 266 -19.56 4.77 9.55
CA PHE A 266 -19.88 5.58 10.73
C PHE A 266 -19.17 6.94 10.69
N SER A 267 -17.86 6.96 10.44
CA SER A 267 -17.10 8.20 10.29
C SER A 267 -17.63 9.04 9.14
N PHE A 268 -18.00 8.41 8.03
CA PHE A 268 -18.62 9.08 6.88
C PHE A 268 -19.90 9.83 7.27
N VAL A 269 -20.86 9.14 7.91
CA VAL A 269 -22.12 9.77 8.36
C VAL A 269 -21.83 10.89 9.36
N PHE A 270 -20.97 10.64 10.34
CA PHE A 270 -20.60 11.66 11.34
C PHE A 270 -20.00 12.92 10.69
N LEU A 271 -19.11 12.77 9.72
CA LEU A 271 -18.45 13.88 9.04
C LEU A 271 -19.39 14.63 8.07
N ILE A 272 -20.37 13.93 7.48
CA ILE A 272 -21.45 14.59 6.74
C ILE A 272 -22.27 15.48 7.67
N VAL A 273 -22.68 14.95 8.82
CA VAL A 273 -23.41 15.73 9.83
C VAL A 273 -22.58 16.95 10.25
N CYS A 274 -21.29 16.76 10.53
CA CYS A 274 -20.39 17.88 10.84
C CYS A 274 -20.36 18.92 9.70
N SER A 275 -20.22 18.48 8.45
CA SER A 275 -20.21 19.35 7.27
C SER A 275 -21.52 20.14 7.14
N ILE A 276 -22.68 19.52 7.36
CA ILE A 276 -23.99 20.18 7.34
C ILE A 276 -24.10 21.22 8.47
N LEU A 277 -23.70 20.86 9.69
CA LEU A 277 -23.73 21.76 10.86
C LEU A 277 -22.79 22.97 10.72
N THR A 278 -21.83 22.93 9.80
CA THR A 278 -21.03 24.12 9.48
C THR A 278 -21.81 25.20 8.73
N PHE A 279 -22.92 24.85 8.07
CA PHE A 279 -23.61 25.70 7.07
C PHE A 279 -22.67 26.30 6.02
N GLY A 280 -21.54 25.64 5.73
CA GLY A 280 -20.58 26.06 4.72
C GLY A 280 -20.98 25.57 3.33
N LYS A 281 -21.52 26.48 2.50
CA LYS A 281 -22.04 26.18 1.17
C LYS A 281 -21.00 25.50 0.27
N GLY A 282 -19.77 26.02 0.21
CA GLY A 282 -18.71 25.49 -0.64
C GLY A 282 -18.24 24.08 -0.28
N GLY A 283 -18.09 23.74 1.00
CA GLY A 283 -17.73 22.38 1.41
C GLY A 283 -18.81 21.36 1.05
N LEU A 284 -20.08 21.68 1.31
CA LEU A 284 -21.23 20.86 0.91
C LEU A 284 -21.32 20.70 -0.61
N PHE A 285 -21.07 21.77 -1.35
CA PHE A 285 -21.01 21.75 -2.81
C PHE A 285 -19.94 20.77 -3.31
N VAL A 286 -18.74 20.82 -2.74
CA VAL A 286 -17.66 19.90 -3.13
C VAL A 286 -18.01 18.46 -2.79
N LEU A 287 -18.60 18.20 -1.62
CA LEU A 287 -19.05 16.87 -1.21
C LEU A 287 -20.10 16.30 -2.19
N ILE A 288 -21.19 17.02 -2.40
CA ILE A 288 -22.31 16.59 -3.25
C ILE A 288 -21.86 16.48 -4.71
N GLY A 289 -21.14 17.49 -5.21
CA GLY A 289 -20.63 17.50 -6.56
C GLY A 289 -19.70 16.32 -6.85
N THR A 290 -18.84 15.95 -5.90
CA THR A 290 -17.94 14.79 -6.05
C THR A 290 -18.72 13.47 -6.03
N LEU A 291 -19.71 13.32 -5.15
CA LEU A 291 -20.55 12.11 -5.08
C LEU A 291 -21.39 11.92 -6.34
N LEU A 292 -21.98 13.00 -6.87
CA LEU A 292 -22.73 13.00 -8.12
C LEU A 292 -21.84 12.67 -9.31
N ALA A 293 -20.67 13.32 -9.41
CA ALA A 293 -19.72 13.03 -10.48
C ALA A 293 -19.28 11.56 -10.47
N ASN A 294 -19.05 10.99 -9.28
CA ASN A 294 -18.70 9.57 -9.13
C ASN A 294 -19.86 8.63 -9.51
N LEU A 295 -21.10 8.98 -9.18
CA LEU A 295 -22.30 8.24 -9.59
C LEU A 295 -22.45 8.24 -11.11
N VAL A 296 -22.36 9.41 -11.73
CA VAL A 296 -22.42 9.57 -13.20
C VAL A 296 -21.30 8.77 -13.86
N ASN A 297 -20.08 8.83 -13.35
CA ASN A 297 -18.96 8.05 -13.87
C ASN A 297 -19.21 6.54 -13.77
N SER A 298 -19.78 6.08 -12.65
CA SER A 298 -20.13 4.67 -12.48
C SER A 298 -21.18 4.19 -13.49
N ILE A 299 -22.16 5.04 -13.82
CA ILE A 299 -23.16 4.77 -14.87
C ILE A 299 -22.48 4.72 -16.25
N ILE A 300 -21.62 5.68 -16.56
CA ILE A 300 -20.87 5.74 -17.82
C ILE A 300 -19.99 4.50 -18.01
N VAL A 301 -19.27 4.07 -16.97
CA VAL A 301 -18.42 2.86 -17.02
C VAL A 301 -19.27 1.61 -17.31
N LYS A 302 -20.43 1.47 -16.66
CA LYS A 302 -21.37 0.38 -16.95
C LYS A 302 -21.87 0.41 -18.40
N ILE A 303 -22.18 1.58 -18.93
CA ILE A 303 -22.56 1.74 -20.35
C ILE A 303 -21.39 1.37 -21.29
N ARG A 304 -20.15 1.72 -20.94
CA ARG A 304 -18.94 1.36 -21.71
C ARG A 304 -18.71 -0.14 -21.78
N CYS A 305 -19.01 -0.87 -20.71
CA CYS A 305 -18.96 -2.35 -20.71
C CYS A 305 -20.01 -2.97 -21.66
N ILE A 306 -21.14 -2.29 -21.88
CA ILE A 306 -22.20 -2.74 -22.79
C ILE A 306 -21.87 -2.36 -24.25
N TYR A 307 -21.19 -1.23 -24.49
CA TYR A 307 -20.86 -0.73 -25.84
C TYR A 307 -19.36 -0.37 -26.00
N PRO A 308 -18.47 -1.35 -26.24
CA PRO A 308 -17.02 -1.15 -26.26
C PRO A 308 -16.50 -0.19 -27.35
N LYS A 309 -17.25 0.02 -28.43
CA LYS A 309 -16.87 0.92 -29.55
C LYS A 309 -17.02 2.43 -29.25
N THR A 310 -17.40 2.83 -28.03
CA THR A 310 -17.71 4.22 -27.65
C THR A 310 -16.51 5.04 -27.13
N GLU A 311 -15.28 4.62 -27.40
CA GLU A 311 -14.08 5.29 -26.86
C GLU A 311 -13.90 6.75 -27.33
N LYS A 312 -14.51 7.12 -28.46
CA LYS A 312 -14.52 8.48 -29.02
C LYS A 312 -15.29 9.51 -28.17
N TYR A 313 -16.06 9.08 -27.18
CA TYR A 313 -16.98 9.93 -26.40
C TYR A 313 -16.40 10.49 -25.09
N LEU A 314 -15.13 10.25 -24.76
CA LEU A 314 -14.55 10.76 -23.50
C LEU A 314 -14.57 12.30 -23.37
N LYS A 315 -14.40 13.02 -24.49
CA LYS A 315 -14.57 14.49 -24.55
C LYS A 315 -16.02 14.92 -24.26
N HIS A 316 -17.00 14.14 -24.71
CA HIS A 316 -18.42 14.38 -24.42
C HIS A 316 -18.76 14.06 -22.96
N ASN A 317 -18.13 13.07 -22.33
CA ASN A 317 -18.39 12.71 -20.93
C ASN A 317 -17.97 13.78 -19.92
N VAL A 318 -16.84 14.46 -20.15
CA VAL A 318 -16.42 15.59 -19.31
C VAL A 318 -17.40 16.77 -19.47
N LEU A 319 -17.85 17.05 -20.70
CA LEU A 319 -18.87 18.07 -20.97
C LEU A 319 -20.25 17.72 -20.38
N ILE A 320 -20.64 16.44 -20.40
CA ILE A 320 -21.87 15.94 -19.77
C ILE A 320 -21.77 16.03 -18.25
N VAL A 321 -20.65 15.65 -17.65
CA VAL A 321 -20.43 15.79 -16.20
C VAL A 321 -20.41 17.27 -15.82
N ILE A 322 -19.71 18.14 -16.56
CA ILE A 322 -19.72 19.59 -16.35
C ILE A 322 -21.15 20.14 -16.52
N GLY A 323 -21.89 19.70 -17.53
CA GLY A 323 -23.27 20.13 -17.78
C GLY A 323 -24.26 19.67 -16.72
N LEU A 324 -24.16 18.42 -16.25
CA LEU A 324 -24.96 17.88 -15.15
C LEU A 324 -24.58 18.51 -13.81
N MET A 325 -23.30 18.83 -13.62
CA MET A 325 -22.84 19.57 -12.45
C MET A 325 -23.37 21.00 -12.48
N LEU A 326 -23.18 21.75 -13.57
CA LEU A 326 -23.76 23.09 -13.73
C LEU A 326 -25.30 23.07 -13.62
N GLY A 327 -25.96 22.04 -14.16
CA GLY A 327 -27.40 21.85 -14.03
C GLY A 327 -27.84 21.58 -12.58
N SER A 328 -27.13 20.72 -11.85
CA SER A 328 -27.40 20.47 -10.42
C SER A 328 -27.03 21.65 -9.53
N VAL A 329 -26.01 22.44 -9.90
CA VAL A 329 -25.70 23.74 -9.27
C VAL A 329 -26.87 24.69 -9.46
N LEU A 330 -27.35 24.86 -10.68
CA LEU A 330 -28.48 25.74 -10.98
C LEU A 330 -29.76 25.25 -10.30
N LEU A 331 -29.97 23.95 -10.20
CA LEU A 331 -31.09 23.32 -9.49
C LEU A 331 -30.98 23.53 -7.97
N ILE A 332 -29.80 23.35 -7.38
CA ILE A 332 -29.60 23.55 -5.93
C ILE A 332 -29.72 25.04 -5.59
N VAL A 333 -29.15 25.91 -6.42
CA VAL A 333 -29.29 27.37 -6.26
C VAL A 333 -30.74 27.79 -6.45
N SER A 334 -31.47 27.23 -7.42
CA SER A 334 -32.89 27.52 -7.65
C SER A 334 -33.78 26.99 -6.53
N VAL A 335 -33.53 25.77 -6.04
CA VAL A 335 -34.21 25.20 -4.88
C VAL A 335 -33.92 26.05 -3.64
N ILE A 336 -32.68 26.43 -3.38
CA ILE A 336 -32.33 27.30 -2.25
C ILE A 336 -32.97 28.69 -2.40
N THR A 337 -33.06 29.26 -3.60
CA THR A 337 -33.73 30.57 -3.82
C THR A 337 -35.25 30.48 -3.73
N VAL A 338 -35.87 29.37 -4.14
CA VAL A 338 -37.31 29.12 -4.01
C VAL A 338 -37.69 28.83 -2.56
N PHE A 339 -36.86 28.12 -1.80
CA PHE A 339 -37.07 27.87 -0.37
C PHE A 339 -36.64 29.04 0.53
N ALA A 340 -35.78 29.94 0.05
CA ALA A 340 -35.34 31.15 0.75
C ALA A 340 -35.97 32.42 0.16
N GLN A 341 -37.29 32.43 -0.01
CA GLN A 341 -38.06 33.62 -0.42
C GLN A 341 -37.96 34.82 0.54
N HIS A 342 -37.08 34.80 1.55
CA HIS A 342 -36.92 35.88 2.53
C HIS A 342 -35.49 36.41 2.80
N GLU A 343 -34.43 36.02 2.08
CA GLU A 343 -33.12 36.71 2.26
C GLU A 343 -32.36 36.98 0.95
N PHE A 344 -32.20 38.28 0.66
CA PHE A 344 -31.61 38.92 -0.54
C PHE A 344 -30.15 38.55 -0.91
N GLY A 345 -29.44 37.71 -0.14
CA GLY A 345 -27.98 37.51 -0.27
C GLY A 345 -27.53 36.78 -1.55
N THR A 346 -28.21 35.69 -1.94
CA THR A 346 -27.75 34.83 -3.06
C THR A 346 -27.86 35.51 -4.43
N PHE A 347 -28.90 36.35 -4.61
CA PHE A 347 -29.07 37.15 -5.82
C PHE A 347 -27.98 38.22 -5.95
N LEU A 348 -27.60 38.88 -4.84
CA LEU A 348 -26.47 39.82 -4.81
C LEU A 348 -25.15 39.15 -5.19
N HIS A 349 -24.90 37.91 -4.75
CA HIS A 349 -23.68 37.18 -5.11
C HIS A 349 -23.63 36.86 -6.61
N PHE A 350 -24.75 36.41 -7.20
CA PHE A 350 -24.82 36.12 -8.65
C PHE A 350 -24.68 37.40 -9.48
N TYR A 351 -25.32 38.49 -9.07
CA TYR A 351 -25.18 39.80 -9.70
C TYR A 351 -23.74 40.33 -9.61
N GLY A 352 -23.10 40.20 -8.44
CA GLY A 352 -21.69 40.57 -8.23
C GLY A 352 -20.72 39.72 -9.07
N ALA A 353 -20.99 38.43 -9.22
CA ALA A 353 -20.25 37.52 -10.09
C ALA A 353 -20.35 37.93 -11.56
N LEU A 354 -21.56 38.16 -12.06
CA LEU A 354 -21.81 38.58 -13.44
C LEU A 354 -21.19 39.96 -13.74
N THR A 355 -21.27 40.88 -12.79
CA THR A 355 -20.67 42.22 -12.90
C THR A 355 -19.15 42.14 -12.92
N GLY A 356 -18.55 41.35 -12.02
CA GLY A 356 -17.11 41.09 -12.00
C GLY A 356 -16.61 40.44 -13.30
N PHE A 357 -17.37 39.48 -13.84
CA PHE A 357 -17.05 38.83 -15.11
C PHE A 357 -17.07 39.83 -16.28
N LYS A 358 -18.11 40.68 -16.37
CA LYS A 358 -18.20 41.74 -17.39
C LYS A 358 -17.03 42.73 -17.30
N LEU A 359 -16.66 43.14 -16.08
CA LEU A 359 -15.55 44.07 -15.84
C LEU A 359 -14.19 43.44 -16.20
N ALA A 360 -13.99 42.18 -15.84
CA ALA A 360 -12.77 41.45 -16.18
C ALA A 360 -12.61 41.23 -17.69
N ILE A 361 -13.70 41.05 -18.45
CA ILE A 361 -13.63 41.00 -19.92
C ILE A 361 -13.23 42.36 -20.51
N LYS A 362 -13.74 43.47 -19.96
CA LYS A 362 -13.38 44.82 -20.41
C LYS A 362 -11.91 45.17 -20.15
N ASN A 363 -11.28 44.54 -19.15
CA ASN A 363 -9.85 44.67 -18.87
C ASN A 363 -9.18 43.29 -18.88
N PRO A 364 -8.82 42.76 -20.07
CA PRO A 364 -8.32 41.38 -20.21
C PRO A 364 -6.99 41.13 -19.50
N PHE A 365 -6.24 42.20 -19.18
CA PHE A 365 -5.00 42.17 -18.40
C PHE A 365 -5.22 42.33 -16.88
N GLY A 366 -6.47 42.43 -16.41
CA GLY A 366 -6.80 42.59 -15.01
C GLY A 366 -6.56 44.00 -14.46
N HIS A 367 -6.97 44.21 -13.21
CA HIS A 367 -6.91 45.49 -12.50
C HIS A 367 -5.75 45.59 -11.50
N GLY A 368 -4.85 44.60 -11.48
CA GLY A 368 -3.73 44.51 -10.55
C GLY A 368 -4.04 43.61 -9.35
N LEU A 369 -3.02 42.92 -8.86
CA LEU A 369 -3.14 42.02 -7.72
C LEU A 369 -3.44 42.80 -6.43
N GLY A 370 -4.37 42.32 -5.61
CA GLY A 370 -4.80 42.97 -4.38
C GLY A 370 -5.76 44.15 -4.58
N SER A 371 -6.30 44.35 -5.79
CA SER A 371 -7.21 45.46 -6.11
C SER A 371 -8.67 45.24 -5.70
N ALA A 372 -9.10 43.98 -5.54
CA ALA A 372 -10.49 43.61 -5.20
C ALA A 372 -10.57 42.30 -4.42
N GLY A 373 -11.77 41.98 -3.92
CA GLY A 373 -12.05 40.77 -3.14
C GLY A 373 -12.31 41.01 -1.65
N ASN A 374 -12.96 40.05 -0.98
CA ASN A 374 -13.34 40.18 0.42
C ASN A 374 -12.12 40.25 1.36
N LEU A 375 -11.01 39.62 0.99
CA LEU A 375 -9.75 39.70 1.75
C LEU A 375 -9.14 41.10 1.77
N VAL A 376 -9.33 41.90 0.70
CA VAL A 376 -8.87 43.31 0.68
C VAL A 376 -9.68 44.13 1.67
N ARG A 377 -11.00 43.93 1.69
CA ARG A 377 -11.92 44.58 2.63
C ARG A 377 -11.53 44.29 4.08
N ILE A 378 -11.32 43.02 4.43
CA ILE A 378 -10.94 42.63 5.79
C ILE A 378 -9.60 43.25 6.20
N LEU A 379 -8.65 43.40 5.28
CA LEU A 379 -7.30 43.88 5.59
C LEU A 379 -7.16 45.40 5.58
N GLN A 380 -8.05 46.15 4.92
CA GLN A 380 -7.90 47.59 4.70
C GLN A 380 -9.15 48.47 4.88
N ASP A 381 -10.32 47.90 5.19
CA ASP A 381 -11.58 48.65 5.42
C ASP A 381 -12.02 49.61 4.29
N LYS A 382 -11.41 49.48 3.09
CA LYS A 382 -11.78 50.23 1.87
C LYS A 382 -11.49 49.37 0.64
N SER A 383 -12.52 49.03 -0.14
CA SER A 383 -12.34 48.48 -1.51
C SER A 383 -13.65 48.39 -2.29
N ASN A 384 -13.56 48.42 -3.62
CA ASN A 384 -14.65 48.17 -4.55
C ASN A 384 -15.26 46.76 -4.35
N PHE A 385 -16.58 46.66 -4.26
CA PHE A 385 -17.35 45.42 -4.02
C PHE A 385 -17.41 44.48 -5.25
N VAL A 386 -16.49 44.62 -6.21
CA VAL A 386 -16.52 43.84 -7.45
C VAL A 386 -15.97 42.45 -7.19
N ALA A 387 -16.76 41.41 -7.53
CA ALA A 387 -16.38 40.00 -7.41
C ALA A 387 -15.95 39.57 -5.99
N ALA A 388 -16.37 40.27 -4.94
CA ALA A 388 -15.82 40.13 -3.59
C ALA A 388 -15.90 38.70 -3.02
N GLU A 389 -16.88 37.91 -3.47
CA GLU A 389 -17.18 36.60 -2.90
C GLU A 389 -16.83 35.42 -3.81
N THR A 390 -16.33 35.68 -5.02
CA THR A 390 -16.12 34.67 -6.04
C THR A 390 -14.63 34.49 -6.33
N GLY A 391 -14.05 33.34 -6.02
CA GLY A 391 -12.61 33.08 -6.14
C GLY A 391 -12.07 33.24 -7.56
N LEU A 392 -12.63 32.52 -8.54
CA LEU A 392 -12.11 32.49 -9.91
C LEU A 392 -12.41 33.78 -10.68
N ILE A 393 -13.55 34.42 -10.42
CA ILE A 393 -13.89 35.72 -11.05
C ILE A 393 -13.06 36.83 -10.39
N ASN A 394 -12.82 36.79 -9.09
CA ASN A 394 -11.90 37.71 -8.42
C ASN A 394 -10.47 37.56 -8.96
N MET A 395 -10.01 36.31 -9.17
CA MET A 395 -8.74 36.04 -9.84
C MET A 395 -8.71 36.67 -11.24
N MET A 396 -9.73 36.46 -12.05
CA MET A 396 -9.82 37.04 -13.39
C MET A 396 -9.83 38.57 -13.38
N TYR A 397 -10.53 39.18 -12.43
CA TYR A 397 -10.56 40.62 -12.24
C TYR A 397 -9.17 41.17 -11.88
N GLN A 398 -8.42 40.49 -11.01
CA GLN A 398 -7.13 40.96 -10.53
C GLN A 398 -5.98 40.77 -11.52
N ILE A 399 -5.87 39.58 -12.11
CA ILE A 399 -4.71 39.20 -12.95
C ILE A 399 -5.06 38.91 -14.41
N GLY A 400 -6.31 39.16 -14.81
CA GLY A 400 -6.75 39.04 -16.20
C GLY A 400 -7.14 37.64 -16.63
N VAL A 401 -7.51 37.52 -17.91
CA VAL A 401 -8.09 36.30 -18.50
C VAL A 401 -7.02 35.24 -18.73
N LEU A 402 -5.83 35.62 -19.22
CA LEU A 402 -4.78 34.66 -19.60
C LEU A 402 -4.32 33.80 -18.40
N PRO A 403 -4.00 34.35 -17.21
CA PRO A 403 -3.61 33.52 -16.07
C PRO A 403 -4.73 32.60 -15.59
N VAL A 404 -6.00 33.01 -15.71
CA VAL A 404 -7.15 32.15 -15.38
C VAL A 404 -7.30 31.00 -16.36
N LEU A 405 -7.05 31.22 -17.66
CA LEU A 405 -7.03 30.15 -18.65
C LEU A 405 -5.91 29.14 -18.36
N LEU A 406 -4.71 29.60 -17.99
CA LEU A 406 -3.61 28.74 -17.55
C LEU A 406 -3.99 27.94 -16.30
N PHE A 407 -4.65 28.60 -15.33
CA PHE A 407 -5.14 27.96 -14.11
C PHE A 407 -6.16 26.85 -14.41
N ILE A 408 -7.15 27.12 -15.26
CA ILE A 408 -8.13 26.11 -15.70
C ILE A 408 -7.44 24.96 -16.46
N TYR A 409 -6.45 25.28 -17.30
CA TYR A 409 -5.69 24.28 -18.04
C TYR A 409 -4.89 23.36 -17.10
N MET A 410 -4.26 23.91 -16.07
CA MET A 410 -3.57 23.16 -15.04
C MET A 410 -4.50 22.15 -14.33
N PHE A 411 -5.69 22.57 -13.93
CA PHE A 411 -6.69 21.68 -13.33
C PHE A 411 -7.16 20.59 -14.32
N SER A 412 -7.27 20.93 -15.61
CA SER A 412 -7.59 19.95 -16.67
C SER A 412 -6.50 18.89 -16.83
N ILE A 413 -5.23 19.27 -16.62
CA ILE A 413 -4.11 18.31 -16.59
C ILE A 413 -4.26 17.36 -15.40
N MET A 414 -4.61 17.84 -14.20
CA MET A 414 -4.82 16.98 -13.03
C MET A 414 -5.91 15.92 -13.27
N VAL A 415 -7.01 16.32 -13.90
CA VAL A 415 -8.11 15.41 -14.31
C VAL A 415 -7.57 14.35 -15.26
N LYS A 416 -6.83 14.76 -16.29
CA LYS A 416 -6.22 13.85 -17.27
C LYS A 416 -5.27 12.86 -16.59
N THR A 417 -4.34 13.35 -15.77
CA THR A 417 -3.37 12.52 -15.04
C THR A 417 -4.06 11.47 -14.17
N THR A 418 -5.14 11.84 -13.47
CA THR A 418 -5.89 10.91 -12.60
C THR A 418 -6.68 9.88 -13.40
N ASN A 419 -7.23 10.29 -14.55
CA ASN A 419 -7.92 9.39 -15.46
C ASN A 419 -6.94 8.40 -16.14
N ASP A 420 -5.74 8.86 -16.51
CA ASP A 420 -4.68 8.00 -17.06
C ASP A 420 -4.19 7.01 -15.98
N TYR A 421 -4.01 7.47 -14.72
CA TYR A 421 -3.78 6.60 -13.56
C TYR A 421 -4.84 5.51 -13.43
N GLN A 422 -6.13 5.88 -13.44
CA GLN A 422 -7.25 4.95 -13.28
C GLN A 422 -7.27 3.87 -14.38
N ARG A 423 -7.02 4.27 -15.63
CA ARG A 423 -7.03 3.37 -16.81
C ARG A 423 -6.01 2.24 -16.71
N ASN A 424 -4.90 2.49 -16.02
CA ASN A 424 -3.84 1.50 -15.86
C ASN A 424 -4.11 0.49 -14.73
N ILE A 425 -5.24 0.61 -14.02
CA ILE A 425 -5.61 -0.29 -12.92
C ILE A 425 -6.45 -1.45 -13.47
N LYS A 426 -5.89 -2.66 -13.50
CA LYS A 426 -6.57 -3.87 -14.00
C LYS A 426 -7.76 -4.30 -13.12
N ASN A 427 -7.66 -4.14 -11.81
CA ASN A 427 -8.70 -4.57 -10.87
C ASN A 427 -9.64 -3.40 -10.48
N ILE A 428 -10.85 -3.42 -11.03
CA ILE A 428 -11.92 -2.42 -10.81
C ILE A 428 -12.37 -2.38 -9.33
N ASP A 429 -12.27 -3.50 -8.61
CA ASP A 429 -12.62 -3.58 -7.20
C ASP A 429 -11.46 -3.20 -6.26
N SER A 430 -10.32 -2.81 -6.81
CA SER A 430 -9.19 -2.35 -6.00
C SER A 430 -9.49 -1.03 -5.29
N PHE A 431 -8.79 -0.77 -4.18
CA PHE A 431 -8.84 0.53 -3.50
C PHE A 431 -8.36 1.66 -4.42
N GLU A 432 -7.32 1.42 -5.21
CA GLU A 432 -6.77 2.42 -6.13
C GLU A 432 -7.78 2.82 -7.20
N TYR A 433 -8.52 1.85 -7.75
CA TYR A 433 -9.57 2.14 -8.73
C TYR A 433 -10.64 3.03 -8.10
N ARG A 434 -11.18 2.68 -6.93
CA ARG A 434 -12.21 3.50 -6.26
C ARG A 434 -11.73 4.92 -5.95
N VAL A 435 -10.50 5.05 -5.44
CA VAL A 435 -9.94 6.34 -5.02
C VAL A 435 -9.73 7.26 -6.24
N SER A 436 -9.10 6.74 -7.30
CA SER A 436 -8.91 7.49 -8.54
C SER A 436 -10.25 7.84 -9.19
N THR A 437 -11.19 6.90 -9.31
CA THR A 437 -12.56 7.14 -9.84
C THR A 437 -13.22 8.36 -9.18
N MET A 438 -13.17 8.43 -7.85
CA MET A 438 -13.82 9.49 -7.11
C MET A 438 -13.07 10.83 -7.22
N PHE A 439 -11.74 10.80 -7.37
CA PHE A 439 -10.90 12.00 -7.43
C PHE A 439 -10.64 12.55 -8.84
N ILE A 440 -11.03 11.85 -9.91
CA ILE A 440 -10.91 12.36 -11.30
C ILE A 440 -11.57 13.74 -11.45
N PHE A 441 -12.76 13.93 -10.88
CA PHE A 441 -13.56 15.14 -11.08
C PHE A 441 -13.40 16.18 -9.97
N VAL A 442 -12.70 15.86 -8.87
CA VAL A 442 -12.49 16.79 -7.75
C VAL A 442 -11.87 18.13 -8.18
N PRO A 443 -10.86 18.17 -9.09
CA PRO A 443 -10.34 19.45 -9.58
C PRO A 443 -11.43 20.32 -10.24
N ILE A 444 -12.30 19.72 -11.07
CA ILE A 444 -13.41 20.44 -11.73
C ILE A 444 -14.42 20.93 -10.69
N VAL A 445 -14.76 20.09 -9.71
CA VAL A 445 -15.70 20.45 -8.65
C VAL A 445 -15.17 21.64 -7.85
N LEU A 446 -13.87 21.68 -7.55
CA LEU A 446 -13.22 22.78 -6.85
C LEU A 446 -13.20 24.07 -7.69
N LEU A 447 -12.94 23.97 -9.00
CA LEU A 447 -13.06 25.13 -9.90
C LEU A 447 -14.47 25.69 -9.88
N LEU A 448 -15.49 24.84 -9.97
CA LEU A 448 -16.89 25.27 -9.92
C LEU A 448 -17.26 25.87 -8.55
N ALA A 449 -16.80 25.27 -7.45
CA ALA A 449 -17.00 25.83 -6.11
C ALA A 449 -16.37 27.22 -5.97
N SER A 450 -15.20 27.42 -6.60
CA SER A 450 -14.50 28.71 -6.59
C SER A 450 -15.22 29.83 -7.37
N LEU A 451 -16.19 29.50 -8.22
CA LEU A 451 -17.05 30.52 -8.87
C LEU A 451 -18.01 31.16 -7.87
N PHE A 452 -18.36 30.47 -6.79
CA PHE A 452 -19.33 30.93 -5.81
C PHE A 452 -18.69 31.33 -4.49
N GLN A 453 -17.45 30.91 -4.24
CA GLN A 453 -16.82 31.09 -2.94
C GLN A 453 -15.30 31.29 -3.02
N GLU A 454 -14.84 32.46 -2.62
CA GLU A 454 -13.42 32.86 -2.59
C GLU A 454 -12.54 31.91 -1.76
N ASN A 455 -13.01 31.51 -0.58
CA ASN A 455 -12.23 30.65 0.34
C ASN A 455 -11.84 29.29 -0.26
N THR A 456 -12.50 28.85 -1.34
CA THR A 456 -12.17 27.60 -2.03
C THR A 456 -10.69 27.49 -2.37
N LEU A 457 -10.05 28.60 -2.75
CA LEU A 457 -8.63 28.64 -3.14
C LEU A 457 -7.67 28.85 -1.95
N GLY A 458 -8.19 28.96 -0.73
CA GLY A 458 -7.38 29.10 0.48
C GLY A 458 -6.71 27.79 0.88
N THR A 459 -5.54 27.89 1.54
CA THR A 459 -4.75 26.76 2.05
C THR A 459 -5.59 25.77 2.85
N GLN A 460 -6.44 26.28 3.74
CA GLN A 460 -7.29 25.47 4.62
C GLN A 460 -8.35 24.64 3.88
N CYS A 461 -8.78 25.08 2.71
CA CYS A 461 -9.87 24.47 1.95
C CYS A 461 -9.33 23.51 0.88
N ILE A 462 -8.30 23.91 0.14
CA ILE A 462 -7.86 23.19 -1.06
C ILE A 462 -6.75 22.17 -0.79
N SER A 463 -5.93 22.36 0.25
CA SER A 463 -4.70 21.57 0.45
C SER A 463 -4.97 20.08 0.64
N VAL A 464 -5.97 19.70 1.44
CA VAL A 464 -6.31 18.28 1.68
C VAL A 464 -6.70 17.54 0.39
N TYR A 465 -7.42 18.22 -0.51
CA TYR A 465 -7.80 17.66 -1.80
C TYR A 465 -6.60 17.56 -2.74
N MET A 466 -5.79 18.62 -2.83
CA MET A 466 -4.65 18.66 -3.73
C MET A 466 -3.53 17.72 -3.31
N ILE A 467 -3.30 17.51 -2.01
CA ILE A 467 -2.35 16.49 -1.53
C ILE A 467 -2.78 15.10 -1.99
N LEU A 468 -4.07 14.75 -1.91
CA LEU A 468 -4.49 13.47 -2.48
C LEU A 468 -4.44 13.46 -4.01
N GLN A 469 -4.83 14.56 -4.68
CA GLN A 469 -4.80 14.69 -6.13
C GLN A 469 -3.39 14.48 -6.70
N GLY A 470 -2.37 15.09 -6.08
CA GLY A 470 -0.98 14.99 -6.51
C GLY A 470 -0.40 13.58 -6.40
N SER A 471 -0.98 12.75 -5.52
CA SER A 471 -0.54 11.36 -5.34
C SER A 471 -0.72 10.47 -6.59
N PHE A 472 -1.51 10.91 -7.57
CA PHE A 472 -1.72 10.19 -8.83
C PHE A 472 -0.69 10.52 -9.92
N GLU A 473 0.08 11.62 -9.82
CA GLU A 473 1.08 11.98 -10.85
C GLU A 473 2.29 11.04 -10.85
N ASN A 474 2.57 10.37 -9.73
CA ASN A 474 3.71 9.46 -9.59
C ASN A 474 3.41 8.01 -10.00
N PHE A 475 2.31 7.76 -10.72
CA PHE A 475 2.09 6.46 -11.35
C PHE A 475 3.25 6.08 -12.26
N ASP A 476 3.69 7.04 -13.05
CA ASP A 476 4.82 6.86 -13.95
C ASP A 476 6.13 6.80 -13.19
N ILE A 477 6.29 7.22 -11.93
CA ILE A 477 7.56 7.04 -11.20
C ILE A 477 7.64 5.68 -10.51
N ILE A 478 6.49 5.12 -10.10
CA ILE A 478 6.42 3.72 -9.70
C ILE A 478 6.59 2.85 -10.95
N GLN A 479 5.97 3.19 -12.07
CA GLN A 479 6.22 2.57 -13.38
C GLN A 479 7.41 3.18 -14.17
N GLU A 480 8.27 4.03 -13.62
CA GLU A 480 9.53 4.45 -14.28
C GLU A 480 10.67 3.84 -13.47
N LYS A 481 10.58 3.78 -12.15
CA LYS A 481 11.47 2.94 -11.34
C LYS A 481 11.16 1.44 -11.48
N GLU A 482 9.89 1.05 -11.68
CA GLU A 482 9.52 -0.32 -12.06
C GLU A 482 9.41 -0.49 -13.57
N GLY A 483 9.08 0.56 -14.35
CA GLY A 483 8.72 0.45 -15.76
C GLY A 483 9.57 1.19 -16.82
N ASN A 484 10.49 2.09 -16.48
CA ASN A 484 11.73 2.24 -17.29
C ASN A 484 12.69 1.08 -16.99
N LYS A 485 12.36 0.26 -15.98
CA LYS A 485 12.85 -1.10 -15.86
C LYS A 485 11.96 -2.08 -16.66
N MET A 486 10.63 -1.92 -16.76
CA MET A 486 9.70 -2.84 -17.48
C MET A 486 9.57 -2.67 -18.99
N LYS A 487 9.87 -1.52 -19.60
CA LYS A 487 9.72 -1.38 -21.06
C LYS A 487 10.70 -2.23 -21.89
N ASP A 488 11.75 -2.76 -21.25
CA ASP A 488 12.66 -3.77 -21.78
C ASP A 488 12.83 -4.99 -20.84
N LYS A 489 11.93 -5.22 -19.87
CA LYS A 489 12.04 -6.41 -19.02
C LYS A 489 11.61 -7.64 -19.80
N LYS A 490 12.59 -8.49 -20.07
CA LYS A 490 12.37 -9.87 -20.46
C LYS A 490 11.38 -10.53 -19.49
N LYS A 491 10.33 -11.16 -20.00
CA LYS A 491 9.36 -11.93 -19.24
C LYS A 491 9.86 -13.35 -18.99
N ILE A 492 9.72 -13.84 -17.76
CA ILE A 492 10.18 -15.17 -17.34
C ILE A 492 8.97 -16.04 -16.97
N ALA A 493 8.82 -17.15 -17.68
CA ALA A 493 7.92 -18.24 -17.34
C ALA A 493 8.62 -19.21 -16.40
N ILE A 494 8.14 -19.34 -15.17
CA ILE A 494 8.64 -20.32 -14.21
C ILE A 494 7.72 -21.54 -14.20
N VAL A 495 8.25 -22.70 -14.61
CA VAL A 495 7.53 -23.98 -14.62
C VAL A 495 8.03 -24.85 -13.48
N THR A 496 7.18 -25.10 -12.48
CA THR A 496 7.48 -25.98 -11.34
C THR A 496 6.20 -26.59 -10.76
N LEU A 497 6.34 -27.57 -9.87
CA LEU A 497 5.24 -28.29 -9.21
C LEU A 497 4.63 -27.45 -8.08
N TYR A 498 3.94 -26.35 -8.39
CA TYR A 498 3.30 -25.51 -7.37
C TYR A 498 1.76 -25.51 -7.46
N TYR A 499 1.18 -25.50 -8.67
CA TYR A 499 -0.27 -25.40 -8.83
C TYR A 499 -0.98 -26.66 -8.29
N ASN A 500 -1.99 -26.46 -7.42
CA ASN A 500 -2.66 -27.54 -6.69
C ASN A 500 -1.72 -28.47 -5.88
N ASN A 501 -0.55 -27.98 -5.48
CA ASN A 501 0.40 -28.71 -4.63
C ASN A 501 0.32 -28.25 -3.16
N TYR A 502 -0.29 -29.07 -2.31
CA TYR A 502 -0.41 -28.81 -0.87
C TYR A 502 0.80 -29.33 -0.07
N ASN A 503 2.01 -29.01 -0.54
CA ASN A 503 3.27 -29.30 0.13
C ASN A 503 3.97 -27.98 0.51
N TYR A 504 4.34 -27.81 1.78
CA TYR A 504 4.96 -26.57 2.28
C TYR A 504 6.24 -26.22 1.51
N GLY A 505 7.14 -27.19 1.34
CA GLY A 505 8.39 -26.98 0.60
C GLY A 505 8.14 -26.59 -0.86
N GLY A 506 7.22 -27.29 -1.53
CA GLY A 506 6.85 -27.00 -2.92
C GLY A 506 6.29 -25.60 -3.14
N GLN A 507 5.45 -25.09 -2.21
CA GLN A 507 4.93 -23.72 -2.27
C GLN A 507 6.01 -22.67 -1.96
N LEU A 508 6.80 -22.90 -0.91
CA LEU A 508 7.82 -21.94 -0.46
C LEU A 508 8.95 -21.79 -1.48
N GLN A 509 9.41 -22.88 -2.11
CA GLN A 509 10.43 -22.78 -3.16
C GLN A 509 9.89 -22.06 -4.41
N ALA A 510 8.63 -22.29 -4.78
CA ALA A 510 8.01 -21.61 -5.92
C ALA A 510 7.87 -20.11 -5.67
N TYR A 511 7.44 -19.72 -4.46
CA TYR A 511 7.42 -18.33 -4.00
C TYR A 511 8.82 -17.71 -4.08
N ALA A 512 9.84 -18.41 -3.56
CA ALA A 512 11.19 -17.91 -3.53
C ALA A 512 11.75 -17.68 -4.94
N MET A 513 11.54 -18.63 -5.86
CA MET A 513 12.00 -18.50 -7.24
C MET A 513 11.36 -17.29 -7.94
N GLN A 514 10.05 -17.14 -7.80
CA GLN A 514 9.30 -16.01 -8.35
C GLN A 514 9.84 -14.68 -7.79
N LYS A 515 10.08 -14.64 -6.48
CA LYS A 515 10.53 -13.44 -5.79
C LYS A 515 11.95 -13.05 -6.16
N VAL A 516 12.85 -14.02 -6.28
CA VAL A 516 14.25 -13.82 -6.67
C VAL A 516 14.35 -13.19 -8.05
N PHE A 517 13.65 -13.72 -9.06
CA PHE A 517 13.65 -13.11 -10.40
C PHE A 517 13.01 -11.71 -10.40
N SER A 518 11.90 -11.55 -9.67
CA SER A 518 11.23 -10.24 -9.57
C SER A 518 12.12 -9.17 -8.91
N ASN A 519 12.84 -9.53 -7.85
CA ASN A 519 13.77 -8.64 -7.15
C ASN A 519 14.96 -8.25 -8.04
N ASN A 520 15.40 -9.13 -8.94
CA ASN A 520 16.41 -8.83 -9.96
C ASN A 520 15.86 -8.02 -11.14
N GLY A 521 14.61 -7.58 -11.05
CA GLY A 521 14.00 -6.70 -12.03
C GLY A 521 13.62 -7.42 -13.30
N TYR A 522 12.97 -8.58 -13.22
CA TYR A 522 12.30 -9.26 -14.33
C TYR A 522 10.81 -9.42 -14.02
N GLU A 523 9.96 -9.54 -15.04
CA GLU A 523 8.55 -9.92 -14.84
C GLU A 523 8.48 -11.45 -14.85
N ALA A 524 8.43 -12.04 -13.65
CA ALA A 524 8.45 -13.48 -13.49
C ALA A 524 7.11 -14.00 -12.96
N GLU A 525 6.53 -14.95 -13.69
CA GLU A 525 5.25 -15.57 -13.35
C GLU A 525 5.40 -17.09 -13.24
N LEU A 526 4.73 -17.67 -12.26
CA LEU A 526 4.57 -19.11 -12.19
C LEU A 526 3.48 -19.57 -13.17
N ILE A 527 3.78 -20.57 -14.00
CA ILE A 527 2.82 -21.10 -14.97
C ILE A 527 1.91 -22.11 -14.29
N ARG A 528 0.59 -21.84 -14.22
CA ARG A 528 -0.39 -22.79 -13.70
C ARG A 528 -0.64 -23.89 -14.72
N PHE A 529 -0.34 -25.13 -14.37
CA PHE A 529 -0.68 -26.28 -15.22
C PHE A 529 -1.18 -27.47 -14.42
N GLU A 530 -2.04 -28.27 -15.04
CA GLU A 530 -2.49 -29.55 -14.50
C GLU A 530 -1.74 -30.71 -15.15
N LEU A 531 -1.17 -31.56 -14.31
CA LEU A 531 -0.63 -32.85 -14.75
C LEU A 531 -1.79 -33.81 -14.98
N SER A 532 -1.86 -34.41 -16.18
CA SER A 532 -2.84 -35.46 -16.49
C SER A 532 -2.63 -36.67 -15.57
N ARG A 533 -3.44 -36.74 -14.49
CA ARG A 533 -3.35 -37.79 -13.46
C ARG A 533 -3.64 -39.21 -14.01
N ASN A 534 -4.29 -39.32 -15.17
CA ASN A 534 -4.73 -40.60 -15.74
C ASN A 534 -3.57 -41.47 -16.26
N LYS A 535 -2.52 -40.90 -16.87
CA LYS A 535 -1.33 -41.66 -17.29
C LYS A 535 -0.55 -42.23 -16.09
N TYR A 536 -0.43 -41.44 -15.02
CA TYR A 536 0.28 -41.82 -13.79
C TYR A 536 -0.37 -42.98 -13.04
N ILE A 537 -1.70 -43.01 -12.94
CA ILE A 537 -2.42 -44.13 -12.30
C ILE A 537 -2.20 -45.43 -13.09
N LEU A 538 -2.29 -45.37 -14.42
CA LEU A 538 -2.07 -46.51 -15.31
C LEU A 538 -0.62 -47.04 -15.22
N GLN A 539 0.37 -46.15 -15.14
CA GLN A 539 1.78 -46.55 -15.00
C GLN A 539 2.09 -47.10 -13.61
N ARG A 540 1.50 -46.52 -12.55
CA ARG A 540 1.63 -47.03 -11.18
C ARG A 540 0.96 -48.38 -10.99
N ILE A 541 -0.11 -48.68 -11.73
CA ILE A 541 -0.73 -50.02 -11.78
C ILE A 541 0.20 -51.02 -12.50
N LYS A 542 0.88 -50.60 -13.57
CA LYS A 542 1.86 -51.43 -14.27
C LYS A 542 3.12 -51.71 -13.43
N ASP A 543 3.66 -50.71 -12.74
CA ASP A 543 4.90 -50.81 -11.97
C ASP A 543 4.75 -51.61 -10.66
N LEU A 544 3.54 -51.73 -10.11
CA LEU A 544 3.33 -52.36 -8.81
C LEU A 544 3.20 -53.88 -8.85
N GLY A 545 3.00 -54.48 -10.03
CA GLY A 545 2.69 -55.90 -10.16
C GLY A 545 1.38 -56.28 -9.43
N VAL A 546 0.68 -57.29 -9.95
CA VAL A 546 -0.70 -57.63 -9.51
C VAL A 546 -0.78 -58.13 -8.04
N ILE A 547 0.32 -58.27 -7.30
CA ILE A 547 0.37 -59.08 -6.07
C ILE A 547 0.26 -58.28 -4.75
N LYS A 548 0.28 -56.93 -4.73
CA LYS A 548 0.16 -56.14 -3.47
C LYS A 548 -1.19 -55.44 -3.23
N PHE A 549 -2.25 -55.83 -3.95
CA PHE A 549 -3.56 -55.17 -3.85
C PHE A 549 -4.33 -55.50 -2.54
N SER A 550 -4.08 -56.63 -1.88
CA SER A 550 -4.88 -57.06 -0.71
C SER A 550 -4.59 -56.28 0.59
N LYS A 551 -3.37 -55.77 0.80
CA LYS A 551 -3.02 -54.96 2.00
C LYS A 551 -3.38 -53.46 1.87
N SER A 552 -3.74 -53.00 0.68
CA SER A 552 -4.08 -51.59 0.38
C SER A 552 -5.55 -51.26 0.69
N VAL A 553 -6.45 -52.23 0.46
CA VAL A 553 -7.91 -52.07 0.62
C VAL A 553 -8.32 -52.07 2.10
N THR A 554 -7.75 -52.96 2.91
CA THR A 554 -7.95 -52.99 4.37
C THR A 554 -7.49 -51.71 5.05
N ARG A 555 -6.39 -51.12 4.57
CA ARG A 555 -5.87 -49.85 5.06
C ARG A 555 -6.77 -48.66 4.67
N LYS A 556 -7.29 -48.63 3.43
CA LYS A 556 -8.25 -47.59 2.97
C LYS A 556 -9.59 -47.63 3.74
N LEU A 557 -10.06 -48.81 4.12
CA LEU A 557 -11.29 -48.97 4.91
C LEU A 557 -11.11 -48.50 6.36
N LYS A 558 -9.95 -48.78 6.97
CA LYS A 558 -9.57 -48.26 8.30
C LYS A 558 -9.43 -46.73 8.30
N TYR A 559 -8.83 -46.14 7.26
CA TYR A 559 -8.72 -44.68 7.08
C TYR A 559 -10.07 -43.97 6.85
N LYS A 560 -11.06 -44.65 6.25
CA LYS A 560 -12.40 -44.08 6.05
C LYS A 560 -13.21 -44.06 7.36
N TYR A 561 -12.96 -45.01 8.26
CA TYR A 561 -13.59 -45.10 9.59
C TYR A 561 -12.98 -44.14 10.64
N MET A 562 -11.68 -43.83 10.56
CA MET A 562 -11.02 -42.90 11.49
C MET A 562 -11.26 -41.41 11.17
N ASN A 563 -11.73 -41.07 9.96
CA ASN A 563 -12.04 -39.70 9.52
C ASN A 563 -13.43 -39.18 10.00
N SER A 564 -14.02 -39.79 11.04
CA SER A 564 -15.38 -39.49 11.50
C SER A 564 -15.48 -38.38 12.56
N ALA A 565 -14.36 -37.90 13.11
CA ALA A 565 -14.39 -36.78 14.05
C ALA A 565 -14.43 -35.42 13.29
N SER A 566 -15.42 -34.60 13.61
CA SER A 566 -15.78 -33.37 12.89
C SER A 566 -14.68 -32.30 12.86
N ASN A 567 -13.76 -32.32 13.84
CA ASN A 567 -12.65 -31.37 13.94
C ASN A 567 -11.54 -31.63 12.91
N PHE A 568 -11.27 -32.90 12.55
CA PHE A 568 -10.23 -33.25 11.56
C PHE A 568 -10.57 -32.77 10.15
N LYS A 569 -11.82 -32.97 9.71
CA LYS A 569 -12.27 -32.47 8.41
C LYS A 569 -12.20 -30.95 8.35
N LYS A 570 -12.58 -30.25 9.43
CA LYS A 570 -12.52 -28.78 9.51
C LYS A 570 -11.08 -28.27 9.44
N GLY A 571 -10.16 -28.87 10.19
CA GLY A 571 -8.75 -28.52 10.19
C GLY A 571 -8.07 -28.70 8.83
N GLN A 572 -8.28 -29.86 8.19
CA GLN A 572 -7.74 -30.13 6.85
C GLN A 572 -8.27 -29.16 5.78
N ILE A 573 -9.57 -28.81 5.83
CA ILE A 573 -10.17 -27.81 4.94
C ILE A 573 -9.54 -26.43 5.17
N ALA A 574 -9.36 -26.04 6.44
CA ALA A 574 -8.73 -24.77 6.80
C ALA A 574 -7.27 -24.70 6.32
N LYS A 575 -6.49 -25.79 6.51
CA LYS A 575 -5.14 -25.93 5.95
C LYS A 575 -5.15 -25.68 4.44
N PHE A 576 -5.97 -26.40 3.67
CA PHE A 576 -5.99 -26.25 2.21
C PHE A 576 -6.40 -24.85 1.78
N LYS A 577 -7.36 -24.23 2.46
CA LYS A 577 -7.70 -22.83 2.24
C LYS A 577 -6.52 -21.88 2.48
N ASN A 578 -5.73 -22.09 3.54
CA ASN A 578 -4.56 -21.27 3.82
C ASN A 578 -3.43 -21.50 2.78
N PHE A 579 -3.32 -22.72 2.24
CA PHE A 579 -2.48 -22.99 1.07
C PHE A 579 -2.94 -22.24 -0.17
N ASP A 580 -4.24 -22.25 -0.49
CA ASP A 580 -4.80 -21.55 -1.64
C ASP A 580 -4.56 -20.04 -1.55
N ILE A 581 -4.78 -19.45 -0.36
CA ILE A 581 -4.48 -18.03 -0.09
C ILE A 581 -3.01 -17.72 -0.35
N PHE A 582 -2.09 -18.58 0.09
CA PHE A 582 -0.66 -18.38 -0.13
C PHE A 582 -0.30 -18.53 -1.62
N MET A 583 -0.80 -19.57 -2.28
CA MET A 583 -0.58 -19.85 -3.71
C MET A 583 -1.09 -18.71 -4.59
N ASP A 584 -2.28 -18.18 -4.29
CA ASP A 584 -2.90 -17.07 -5.00
C ASP A 584 -2.15 -15.74 -4.81
N SER A 585 -1.34 -15.63 -3.75
CA SER A 585 -0.52 -14.45 -3.48
C SER A 585 0.74 -14.36 -4.34
N ILE A 586 1.15 -15.47 -4.96
CA ILE A 586 2.35 -15.54 -5.81
C ILE A 586 1.96 -15.15 -7.24
N PRO A 587 2.66 -14.22 -7.92
CA PRO A 587 2.38 -13.92 -9.32
C PRO A 587 2.40 -15.15 -10.24
N HIS A 588 1.30 -15.37 -10.95
CA HIS A 588 1.09 -16.55 -11.78
C HIS A 588 0.13 -16.28 -12.95
N THR A 589 0.11 -17.20 -13.92
CA THR A 589 -0.75 -17.09 -15.11
C THR A 589 -2.24 -17.16 -14.78
N ASN A 590 -3.05 -16.26 -15.34
CA ASN A 590 -4.51 -16.29 -15.16
C ASN A 590 -5.17 -17.55 -15.77
N ARG A 591 -4.55 -18.18 -16.76
CA ARG A 591 -5.02 -19.45 -17.33
C ARG A 591 -4.28 -20.63 -16.70
N ILE A 592 -5.00 -21.74 -16.60
CA ILE A 592 -4.46 -23.06 -16.26
C ILE A 592 -4.24 -23.81 -17.57
N TYR A 593 -3.05 -24.35 -17.74
CA TYR A 593 -2.62 -25.05 -18.96
C TYR A 593 -2.55 -26.57 -18.73
N ASP A 594 -2.54 -27.30 -19.83
CA ASP A 594 -2.31 -28.75 -19.89
C ASP A 594 -1.24 -29.05 -20.96
N GLU A 595 -0.93 -30.34 -21.17
CA GLU A 595 0.09 -30.76 -22.16
C GLU A 595 -0.17 -30.23 -23.58
N ASN A 596 -1.42 -29.94 -23.94
CA ASN A 596 -1.78 -29.47 -25.28
C ASN A 596 -1.73 -27.94 -25.38
N SER A 597 -2.29 -27.26 -24.39
CA SER A 597 -2.44 -25.79 -24.37
C SER A 597 -1.20 -25.05 -23.89
N ILE A 598 -0.25 -25.72 -23.23
CA ILE A 598 1.00 -25.09 -22.77
C ILE A 598 1.80 -24.47 -23.92
N LYS A 599 1.67 -24.98 -25.15
CA LYS A 599 2.36 -24.43 -26.33
C LYS A 599 1.97 -22.99 -26.63
N GLU A 600 0.77 -22.58 -26.20
CA GLU A 600 0.22 -21.25 -26.47
C GLU A 600 1.01 -20.13 -25.78
N ILE A 601 1.73 -20.41 -24.67
CA ILE A 601 2.49 -19.38 -23.95
C ILE A 601 3.88 -19.12 -24.55
N LYS A 602 4.30 -19.87 -25.57
CA LYS A 602 5.66 -19.83 -26.12
C LYS A 602 6.10 -18.41 -26.52
N ASP A 603 5.17 -17.63 -27.06
CA ASP A 603 5.43 -16.26 -27.54
C ASP A 603 5.19 -15.18 -26.49
N ASP A 604 4.59 -15.54 -25.35
CA ASP A 604 4.27 -14.60 -24.25
C ASP A 604 5.49 -14.31 -23.36
N TYR A 605 6.54 -15.15 -23.42
CA TYR A 605 7.71 -15.08 -22.56
C TYR A 605 9.03 -15.11 -23.34
N ASP A 606 10.07 -14.50 -22.77
CA ASP A 606 11.41 -14.42 -23.36
C ASP A 606 12.36 -15.48 -22.82
N ILE A 607 12.11 -15.94 -21.58
CA ILE A 607 12.89 -16.95 -20.88
C ILE A 607 11.92 -17.93 -20.25
N PHE A 608 12.23 -19.22 -20.38
CA PHE A 608 11.57 -20.30 -19.68
C PHE A 608 12.55 -20.93 -18.68
N VAL A 609 12.13 -21.02 -17.43
CA VAL A 609 12.93 -21.59 -16.35
C VAL A 609 12.15 -22.73 -15.71
N VAL A 610 12.75 -23.92 -15.70
CA VAL A 610 12.29 -24.98 -14.80
C VAL A 610 12.76 -24.63 -13.39
N GLY A 611 11.80 -24.39 -12.49
CA GLY A 611 12.10 -24.09 -11.09
C GLY A 611 12.58 -25.33 -10.32
N SER A 612 12.87 -25.12 -9.03
CA SER A 612 13.30 -26.18 -8.13
C SER A 612 12.16 -27.15 -7.78
N ASP A 613 12.37 -27.97 -6.75
CA ASP A 613 11.60 -29.17 -6.41
C ASP A 613 11.86 -30.33 -7.40
N GLN A 614 11.15 -31.44 -7.22
CA GLN A 614 11.35 -32.70 -7.94
C GLN A 614 10.83 -32.67 -9.40
N THR A 615 11.00 -31.56 -10.11
CA THR A 615 10.49 -31.30 -11.47
C THR A 615 11.00 -32.32 -12.50
N TRP A 616 12.21 -32.83 -12.34
CA TRP A 616 12.82 -33.83 -13.24
C TRP A 616 12.79 -35.25 -12.70
N ASN A 617 11.90 -35.56 -11.76
CA ASN A 617 11.67 -36.94 -11.36
C ASN A 617 11.01 -37.73 -12.52
N PRO A 618 11.59 -38.86 -12.97
CA PRO A 618 11.01 -39.67 -14.04
C PRO A 618 9.59 -40.18 -13.75
N GLY A 619 9.16 -40.17 -12.48
CA GLY A 619 7.82 -40.56 -12.08
C GLY A 619 6.69 -39.67 -12.63
N TRP A 620 6.99 -38.48 -13.16
CA TRP A 620 6.00 -37.58 -13.75
C TRP A 620 6.56 -36.70 -14.89
N TRP A 621 7.60 -37.15 -15.59
CA TRP A 621 8.09 -36.45 -16.77
C TRP A 621 6.96 -36.20 -17.78
N ASN A 622 6.98 -34.99 -18.32
CA ASN A 622 6.10 -34.55 -19.38
C ASN A 622 6.75 -33.33 -20.05
N ASP A 623 6.19 -32.95 -21.20
CA ASP A 623 6.72 -31.87 -22.02
C ASP A 623 6.73 -30.51 -21.29
N MET A 624 5.85 -30.29 -20.32
CA MET A 624 5.81 -29.04 -19.54
C MET A 624 7.01 -28.96 -18.59
N LEU A 625 7.22 -29.98 -17.76
CA LEU A 625 8.30 -30.01 -16.75
C LEU A 625 9.71 -30.10 -17.36
N LEU A 626 9.81 -30.53 -18.61
CA LEU A 626 11.06 -30.57 -19.38
C LEU A 626 11.19 -29.43 -20.40
N LEU A 627 10.18 -28.57 -20.54
CA LEU A 627 10.12 -27.49 -21.53
C LEU A 627 10.34 -27.97 -22.99
N ASN A 628 9.86 -29.17 -23.33
CA ASN A 628 9.97 -29.73 -24.69
C ASN A 628 9.12 -28.95 -25.72
N PHE A 629 8.18 -28.12 -25.25
CA PHE A 629 7.33 -27.29 -26.11
C PHE A 629 7.96 -25.96 -26.55
N VAL A 630 9.15 -25.64 -26.04
CA VAL A 630 9.83 -24.36 -26.26
C VAL A 630 11.04 -24.58 -27.17
N ASP A 631 10.96 -24.14 -28.43
CA ASP A 631 12.02 -24.42 -29.42
C ASP A 631 12.93 -23.21 -29.70
N SER A 632 12.38 -21.99 -29.66
CA SER A 632 13.06 -20.76 -30.13
C SER A 632 13.40 -19.76 -29.03
N LYS A 633 12.96 -19.99 -27.79
CA LYS A 633 13.21 -19.12 -26.63
C LYS A 633 14.31 -19.68 -25.74
N ARG A 634 14.83 -18.86 -24.84
CA ARG A 634 15.89 -19.28 -23.91
C ARG A 634 15.34 -20.23 -22.84
N LYS A 635 16.03 -21.34 -22.62
CA LYS A 635 15.64 -22.40 -21.67
C LYS A 635 16.71 -22.62 -20.62
N TYR A 636 16.29 -22.56 -19.36
CA TYR A 636 17.15 -22.82 -18.22
C TYR A 636 16.48 -23.72 -17.20
N SER A 637 17.27 -24.34 -16.33
CA SER A 637 16.79 -24.89 -15.06
C SER A 637 17.48 -24.17 -13.92
N TYR A 638 16.77 -23.94 -12.81
CA TYR A 638 17.37 -23.46 -11.58
C TYR A 638 17.10 -24.47 -10.47
N ALA A 639 18.17 -25.06 -9.93
CA ALA A 639 18.12 -26.04 -8.84
C ALA A 639 17.04 -27.12 -9.05
N ALA A 640 16.88 -27.61 -10.28
CA ALA A 640 15.94 -28.70 -10.55
C ALA A 640 16.39 -29.97 -9.81
N SER A 641 15.45 -30.86 -9.49
CA SER A 641 15.76 -32.10 -8.76
C SER A 641 15.21 -33.33 -9.48
N ILE A 642 16.06 -34.35 -9.61
CA ILE A 642 15.70 -35.66 -10.19
C ILE A 642 15.13 -36.60 -9.10
N ALA A 643 15.53 -36.40 -7.84
CA ALA A 643 15.09 -37.21 -6.69
C ALA A 643 15.34 -38.72 -6.83
N ARG A 644 16.35 -39.11 -7.62
CA ARG A 644 16.88 -40.46 -7.76
C ARG A 644 18.38 -40.39 -7.97
N ASP A 645 19.09 -41.38 -7.47
CA ASP A 645 20.56 -41.45 -7.59
C ASP A 645 21.01 -42.06 -8.93
N THR A 646 20.12 -42.79 -9.60
CA THR A 646 20.38 -43.44 -10.90
C THR A 646 19.16 -43.39 -11.82
N LEU A 647 19.40 -43.34 -13.13
CA LEU A 647 18.41 -43.47 -14.20
C LEU A 647 18.72 -44.69 -15.08
N SER A 648 17.69 -45.32 -15.64
CA SER A 648 17.86 -46.36 -16.67
C SER A 648 18.37 -45.78 -17.99
N ASP A 649 18.89 -46.63 -18.88
CA ASP A 649 19.44 -46.16 -20.17
C ASP A 649 18.41 -45.39 -21.02
N LYS A 650 17.15 -45.84 -21.03
CA LYS A 650 16.04 -45.14 -21.71
C LYS A 650 15.70 -43.80 -21.07
N GLU A 651 15.74 -43.74 -19.73
CA GLU A 651 15.53 -42.48 -19.01
C GLU A 651 16.69 -41.51 -19.27
N ASN A 652 17.93 -42.00 -19.31
CA ASN A 652 19.11 -41.21 -19.67
C ASN A 652 19.01 -40.65 -21.09
N GLU A 653 18.64 -41.47 -22.07
CA GLU A 653 18.47 -41.04 -23.45
C GLU A 653 17.38 -39.96 -23.58
N TYR A 654 16.22 -40.18 -22.95
CA TYR A 654 15.12 -39.22 -22.97
C TYR A 654 15.49 -37.89 -22.32
N LEU A 655 16.10 -37.93 -21.12
CA LEU A 655 16.55 -36.73 -20.43
C LEU A 655 17.61 -35.99 -21.24
N LYS A 656 18.58 -36.71 -21.83
CA LYS A 656 19.61 -36.13 -22.69
C LYS A 656 19.01 -35.38 -23.88
N ASN A 657 18.02 -35.98 -24.55
CA ASN A 657 17.34 -35.36 -25.69
C ASN A 657 16.61 -34.08 -25.27
N SER A 658 15.86 -34.10 -24.17
CA SER A 658 15.18 -32.90 -23.66
C SER A 658 16.15 -31.79 -23.25
N LEU A 659 17.21 -32.13 -22.51
CA LEU A 659 18.17 -31.16 -21.98
C LEU A 659 19.13 -30.60 -23.04
N SER A 660 19.27 -31.25 -24.20
CA SER A 660 20.13 -30.79 -25.31
C SER A 660 19.76 -29.41 -25.86
N THR A 661 18.54 -28.95 -25.57
CA THR A 661 17.99 -27.67 -26.04
C THR A 661 18.04 -26.57 -24.97
N TYR A 662 18.63 -26.82 -23.81
CA TYR A 662 18.78 -25.85 -22.72
C TYR A 662 20.03 -24.99 -22.94
N ASP A 663 19.91 -23.69 -22.67
CA ASP A 663 21.01 -22.74 -22.72
C ASP A 663 21.85 -22.73 -21.43
N GLY A 664 21.31 -23.31 -20.35
CA GLY A 664 22.02 -23.55 -19.10
C GLY A 664 21.25 -24.47 -18.17
N ILE A 665 21.98 -25.24 -17.37
CA ILE A 665 21.40 -26.24 -16.46
C ILE A 665 21.99 -26.06 -15.07
N SER A 666 21.11 -25.92 -14.08
CA SER A 666 21.43 -26.04 -12.67
C SER A 666 20.58 -27.11 -11.98
N LEU A 667 21.21 -27.86 -11.10
CA LEU A 667 20.63 -28.94 -10.30
C LEU A 667 20.88 -28.72 -8.81
N ARG A 668 19.93 -29.15 -7.97
CA ARG A 668 20.01 -28.96 -6.52
C ARG A 668 20.88 -30.00 -5.81
N GLU A 669 20.88 -31.24 -6.30
CA GLU A 669 21.64 -32.32 -5.68
C GLU A 669 22.96 -32.55 -6.42
N SER A 670 24.08 -32.55 -5.68
CA SER A 670 25.43 -32.73 -6.23
C SER A 670 25.59 -34.05 -7.02
N GLN A 671 24.93 -35.13 -6.61
CA GLN A 671 24.95 -36.40 -7.33
C GLN A 671 24.22 -36.32 -8.67
N ALA A 672 23.05 -35.67 -8.69
CA ALA A 672 22.29 -35.43 -9.92
C ALA A 672 23.08 -34.52 -10.87
N GLN A 673 23.74 -33.49 -10.35
CA GLN A 673 24.65 -32.62 -11.09
C GLN A 673 25.76 -33.42 -11.78
N LYS A 674 26.50 -34.27 -11.06
CA LYS A 674 27.55 -35.12 -11.63
C LYS A 674 27.03 -36.07 -12.71
N MET A 675 25.86 -36.69 -12.46
CA MET A 675 25.23 -37.60 -13.42
C MET A 675 24.87 -36.87 -14.72
N VAL A 676 24.20 -35.72 -14.63
CA VAL A 676 23.78 -34.95 -15.82
C VAL A 676 24.98 -34.33 -16.53
N SER A 677 26.00 -33.86 -15.81
CA SER A 677 27.26 -33.40 -16.40
C SER A 677 27.91 -34.47 -17.26
N LYS A 678 27.99 -35.72 -16.77
CA LYS A 678 28.52 -36.85 -17.53
C LYS A 678 27.64 -37.21 -18.72
N LEU A 679 26.32 -37.20 -18.54
CA LEU A 679 25.34 -37.54 -19.58
C LEU A 679 25.36 -36.55 -20.76
N MET A 680 25.48 -35.25 -20.45
CA MET A 680 25.47 -34.15 -21.41
C MET A 680 26.85 -33.82 -21.95
N ASN A 681 27.92 -34.28 -21.28
CA ASN A 681 29.29 -33.82 -21.51
C ASN A 681 29.42 -32.28 -21.41
N LEU A 682 28.77 -31.69 -20.40
CA LEU A 682 28.73 -30.26 -20.14
C LEU A 682 28.95 -29.99 -18.64
N GLN A 683 29.49 -28.81 -18.33
CA GLN A 683 29.52 -28.33 -16.95
C GLN A 683 28.11 -27.93 -16.53
N VAL A 684 27.55 -28.64 -15.55
CA VAL A 684 26.24 -28.37 -14.97
C VAL A 684 26.45 -27.69 -13.62
N GLU A 685 25.71 -26.62 -13.36
CA GLU A 685 25.83 -25.86 -12.11
C GLU A 685 25.14 -26.59 -10.95
N HIS A 686 25.71 -26.48 -9.75
CA HIS A 686 25.12 -27.00 -8.52
C HIS A 686 24.63 -25.84 -7.65
N SER A 687 23.36 -25.47 -7.78
CA SER A 687 22.79 -24.32 -7.06
C SER A 687 22.00 -24.72 -5.82
N LEU A 688 21.96 -23.80 -4.86
CA LEU A 688 21.12 -23.94 -3.68
C LEU A 688 19.62 -23.87 -4.03
N ASP A 689 18.81 -24.48 -3.18
CA ASP A 689 17.36 -24.33 -3.22
C ASP A 689 16.98 -22.84 -3.16
N PRO A 690 16.04 -22.37 -4.00
CA PRO A 690 15.72 -20.95 -4.09
C PRO A 690 15.22 -20.37 -2.77
N THR A 691 14.69 -21.20 -1.85
CA THR A 691 14.27 -20.73 -0.53
C THR A 691 15.37 -20.05 0.27
N ILE A 692 16.62 -20.49 0.06
CA ILE A 692 17.81 -19.96 0.74
C ILE A 692 18.20 -18.59 0.20
N LEU A 693 17.84 -18.24 -1.03
CA LEU A 693 18.21 -16.96 -1.65
C LEU A 693 17.45 -15.76 -1.06
N LEU A 694 16.39 -16.01 -0.30
CA LEU A 694 15.64 -14.97 0.40
C LEU A 694 16.15 -14.80 1.83
N SER A 695 16.20 -13.55 2.28
CA SER A 695 16.67 -13.23 3.63
C SER A 695 15.67 -13.67 4.70
N LYS A 696 16.14 -13.84 5.94
CA LYS A 696 15.27 -14.02 7.12
C LYS A 696 14.13 -13.00 7.15
N ASN A 697 14.43 -11.72 6.89
CA ASN A 697 13.44 -10.64 6.89
C ASN A 697 12.41 -10.74 5.75
N ASP A 698 12.75 -11.35 4.62
CA ASP A 698 11.79 -11.62 3.56
C ASP A 698 10.80 -12.70 3.99
N TRP A 699 11.30 -13.76 4.65
CA TRP A 699 10.46 -14.83 5.19
C TRP A 699 9.62 -14.40 6.39
N SER A 700 10.17 -13.63 7.32
CA SER A 700 9.43 -13.06 8.46
C SER A 700 8.25 -12.18 8.02
N ARG A 701 8.33 -11.55 6.84
CA ARG A 701 7.21 -10.77 6.26
C ARG A 701 6.06 -11.65 5.75
N GLN A 702 6.33 -12.91 5.43
CA GLN A 702 5.34 -13.91 5.02
C GLN A 702 4.84 -14.76 6.20
N ALA A 703 5.56 -14.75 7.32
CA ALA A 703 5.25 -15.55 8.50
C ALA A 703 4.07 -14.98 9.29
N ILE A 704 3.18 -15.88 9.74
CA ILE A 704 2.10 -15.57 10.69
C ILE A 704 2.49 -16.13 12.04
N LYS A 705 2.72 -15.23 13.02
CA LYS A 705 3.11 -15.62 14.38
C LYS A 705 2.09 -16.58 15.01
N PRO A 706 2.52 -17.73 15.57
CA PRO A 706 1.61 -18.69 16.21
C PRO A 706 1.03 -18.10 17.50
N LYS A 707 -0.13 -18.62 17.93
CA LYS A 707 -0.79 -18.22 19.18
C LYS A 707 -0.29 -19.06 20.38
N ILE A 708 1.00 -19.35 20.41
CA ILE A 708 1.68 -20.13 21.43
C ILE A 708 2.54 -19.15 22.22
N GLN A 709 2.35 -19.08 23.54
CA GLN A 709 3.05 -18.10 24.39
C GLN A 709 4.29 -18.71 25.04
N GLU A 710 4.24 -20.01 25.31
CA GLU A 710 5.30 -20.79 25.93
C GLU A 710 6.43 -21.09 24.95
N GLU A 711 7.64 -21.27 25.46
CA GLU A 711 8.75 -21.80 24.66
C GLU A 711 8.46 -23.24 24.22
N TYR A 712 8.74 -23.55 22.96
CA TYR A 712 8.39 -24.83 22.39
C TYR A 712 9.44 -25.42 21.46
N ALA A 713 9.49 -26.74 21.43
CA ALA A 713 10.14 -27.52 20.40
C ALA A 713 9.11 -27.86 19.30
N LEU A 714 9.48 -27.60 18.04
CA LEU A 714 8.66 -27.95 16.89
C LEU A 714 9.06 -29.31 16.34
N ILE A 715 8.10 -30.24 16.22
CA ILE A 715 8.28 -31.51 15.52
C ILE A 715 7.61 -31.41 14.16
N TYR A 716 8.41 -31.48 13.10
CA TYR A 716 7.94 -31.46 11.71
C TYR A 716 8.53 -32.63 10.92
N MET A 717 7.78 -33.74 10.86
CA MET A 717 8.18 -34.98 10.16
C MET A 717 7.27 -35.25 8.96
N VAL A 718 7.85 -35.55 7.80
CA VAL A 718 7.17 -35.89 6.54
C VAL A 718 7.24 -37.41 6.28
N GLY A 719 8.23 -38.10 6.84
CA GLY A 719 8.42 -39.55 6.82
C GLY A 719 7.53 -40.29 7.81
N ASN A 720 7.67 -41.61 7.84
CA ASN A 720 6.86 -42.51 8.68
C ASN A 720 7.57 -42.98 9.96
N SER A 721 8.69 -42.36 10.35
CA SER A 721 9.51 -42.79 11.48
C SER A 721 8.86 -42.43 12.83
N SER A 722 7.93 -43.27 13.27
CA SER A 722 7.24 -43.11 14.56
C SER A 722 8.14 -43.33 15.78
N GLY A 723 9.29 -44.01 15.61
CA GLY A 723 10.14 -44.45 16.72
C GLY A 723 10.89 -43.36 17.48
N TYR A 724 10.97 -42.13 16.94
CA TYR A 724 11.71 -41.04 17.59
C TYR A 724 10.83 -40.14 18.47
N LYS A 725 9.53 -40.08 18.21
CA LYS A 725 8.64 -39.03 18.73
C LYS A 725 8.44 -39.11 20.24
N GLU A 726 8.26 -40.32 20.76
CA GLU A 726 8.14 -40.56 22.21
C GLU A 726 9.36 -40.07 22.96
N LYS A 727 10.55 -40.52 22.54
CA LYS A 727 11.83 -40.12 23.15
C LYS A 727 12.09 -38.61 23.06
N ILE A 728 11.77 -37.99 21.90
CA ILE A 728 11.84 -36.53 21.73
C ILE A 728 10.88 -35.83 22.70
N TYR A 729 9.65 -36.33 22.84
CA TYR A 729 8.62 -35.76 23.71
C TYR A 729 9.08 -35.80 25.18
N GLU A 730 9.55 -36.96 25.66
CA GLU A 730 10.09 -37.12 27.02
C GLU A 730 11.25 -36.16 27.30
N ILE A 731 12.19 -36.05 26.37
CA ILE A 731 13.36 -35.15 26.50
C ILE A 731 12.92 -33.67 26.51
N CYS A 732 11.97 -33.27 25.67
CA CYS A 732 11.45 -31.91 25.66
C CYS A 732 10.74 -31.56 26.98
N LYS A 733 9.99 -32.52 27.54
CA LYS A 733 9.38 -32.38 28.86
C LYS A 733 10.42 -32.18 29.97
N GLN A 734 11.51 -32.94 29.94
CA GLN A 734 12.62 -32.76 30.89
C GLN A 734 13.27 -31.37 30.80
N LYS A 735 13.27 -30.74 29.61
CA LYS A 735 13.76 -29.35 29.41
C LYS A 735 12.71 -28.26 29.66
N GLY A 736 11.47 -28.63 30.01
CA GLY A 736 10.38 -27.67 30.20
C GLY A 736 9.87 -27.03 28.91
N LEU A 737 10.15 -27.64 27.75
CA LEU A 737 9.65 -27.16 26.45
C LEU A 737 8.31 -27.79 26.13
N LYS A 738 7.37 -26.97 25.65
CA LYS A 738 6.14 -27.45 25.04
C LYS A 738 6.45 -28.16 23.72
N VAL A 739 5.78 -29.27 23.42
CA VAL A 739 5.97 -29.98 22.14
C VAL A 739 4.85 -29.62 21.17
N VAL A 740 5.22 -28.98 20.06
CA VAL A 740 4.27 -28.54 19.03
C VAL A 740 4.50 -29.35 17.77
N SER A 741 3.45 -29.93 17.20
CA SER A 741 3.52 -30.66 15.93
C SER A 741 2.51 -30.14 14.93
N ILE A 742 2.82 -30.30 13.64
CA ILE A 742 1.97 -29.86 12.53
C ILE A 742 1.25 -31.07 11.95
N ALA A 743 -0.08 -31.02 11.95
CA ALA A 743 -0.90 -32.08 11.36
C ALA A 743 -0.72 -32.15 9.84
N TYR A 744 -0.96 -33.34 9.28
CA TYR A 744 -0.98 -33.55 7.83
C TYR A 744 0.33 -33.15 7.12
N ALA A 745 1.49 -33.25 7.78
CA ALA A 745 2.77 -32.98 7.12
C ALA A 745 2.98 -33.83 5.86
N LYS A 746 2.39 -35.03 5.81
CA LYS A 746 2.31 -35.94 4.63
C LYS A 746 0.96 -35.91 3.90
N ASN A 747 0.10 -34.93 4.18
CA ASN A 747 -1.31 -34.91 3.78
C ASN A 747 -2.13 -36.12 4.29
N THR A 748 -1.64 -36.78 5.35
CA THR A 748 -2.30 -37.85 6.08
C THR A 748 -2.22 -37.58 7.57
N TYR A 749 -3.27 -37.93 8.31
CA TYR A 749 -3.28 -37.89 9.77
C TYR A 749 -2.81 -39.24 10.34
N THR A 750 -2.05 -39.19 11.43
CA THR A 750 -1.71 -40.36 12.23
C THR A 750 -1.94 -40.05 13.70
N GLU A 751 -2.67 -40.91 14.42
CA GLU A 751 -2.97 -40.69 15.85
C GLU A 751 -1.72 -40.64 16.72
N THR A 752 -0.66 -41.34 16.30
CA THR A 752 0.65 -41.32 16.97
C THR A 752 1.36 -39.97 16.88
N GLU A 753 1.01 -39.09 15.93
CA GLU A 753 1.52 -37.72 15.87
C GLU A 753 0.90 -36.82 16.92
N GLU A 754 -0.39 -36.99 17.16
CA GLU A 754 -1.12 -36.22 18.16
C GLU A 754 -0.74 -36.66 19.59
N LEU A 755 -0.53 -37.96 19.80
CA LEU A 755 -0.21 -38.53 21.12
C LEU A 755 1.05 -37.93 21.77
N TYR A 756 2.08 -37.64 20.97
CA TYR A 756 3.37 -37.13 21.44
C TYR A 756 3.53 -35.63 21.16
N SER A 757 2.46 -34.86 21.36
CA SER A 757 2.42 -33.41 21.18
C SER A 757 1.55 -32.76 22.25
N ASP A 758 1.98 -31.63 22.79
CA ASP A 758 1.16 -30.78 23.68
C ASP A 758 0.21 -29.89 22.89
N GLU A 759 0.60 -29.52 21.67
CA GLU A 759 -0.22 -28.76 20.75
C GLU A 759 -0.10 -29.30 19.33
N PHE A 760 -1.24 -29.67 18.75
CA PHE A 760 -1.32 -30.25 17.42
C PHE A 760 -2.03 -29.29 16.46
N ILE A 761 -1.27 -28.69 15.54
CA ILE A 761 -1.76 -27.61 14.67
C ILE A 761 -2.41 -28.20 13.42
N PHE A 762 -3.73 -28.05 13.29
CA PHE A 762 -4.50 -28.66 12.21
C PHE A 762 -4.64 -27.82 10.95
N ASP A 763 -4.51 -26.50 11.05
CA ASP A 763 -4.89 -25.52 10.02
C ASP A 763 -3.72 -24.72 9.45
N ALA A 764 -2.47 -25.09 9.76
CA ALA A 764 -1.31 -24.34 9.29
C ALA A 764 -1.16 -24.36 7.75
N GLY A 765 -1.27 -23.21 7.09
CA GLY A 765 -0.81 -22.99 5.72
C GLY A 765 0.69 -22.62 5.68
N PRO A 766 1.24 -22.28 4.50
CA PRO A 766 2.65 -21.92 4.38
C PRO A 766 3.08 -20.76 5.28
N SER A 767 2.24 -19.72 5.42
CA SER A 767 2.53 -18.58 6.31
C SER A 767 2.54 -18.95 7.79
N GLU A 768 1.60 -19.78 8.26
CA GLU A 768 1.59 -20.28 9.64
C GLU A 768 2.77 -21.22 9.90
N TRP A 769 3.11 -22.08 8.92
CA TRP A 769 4.27 -22.97 8.99
C TRP A 769 5.57 -22.17 9.17
N LEU A 770 5.76 -21.08 8.42
CA LEU A 770 6.91 -20.18 8.60
C LEU A 770 6.94 -19.59 10.02
N GLY A 771 5.79 -19.15 10.54
CA GLY A 771 5.70 -18.60 11.89
C GLY A 771 6.04 -19.62 12.97
N LEU A 772 5.64 -20.88 12.79
CA LEU A 772 5.98 -21.98 13.70
C LEU A 772 7.50 -22.24 13.73
N PHE A 773 8.18 -22.18 12.59
CA PHE A 773 9.64 -22.30 12.54
C PHE A 773 10.33 -21.07 13.16
N GLU A 774 9.89 -19.86 12.80
CA GLU A 774 10.48 -18.61 13.28
C GLU A 774 10.41 -18.45 14.81
N ASN A 775 9.36 -18.98 15.45
CA ASN A 775 9.13 -18.81 16.88
C ASN A 775 9.53 -20.03 17.73
N ALA A 776 9.96 -21.14 17.12
CA ALA A 776 10.42 -22.32 17.87
C ALA A 776 11.73 -22.03 18.63
N SER A 777 11.90 -22.69 19.77
CA SER A 777 13.18 -22.73 20.52
C SER A 777 14.11 -23.81 19.96
N TYR A 778 13.54 -24.91 19.45
CA TYR A 778 14.28 -26.01 18.83
C TYR A 778 13.40 -26.71 17.79
N VAL A 779 14.00 -27.30 16.75
CA VAL A 779 13.27 -28.02 15.69
C VAL A 779 13.73 -29.47 15.57
N PHE A 780 12.80 -30.41 15.50
CA PHE A 780 13.03 -31.81 15.15
C PHE A 780 12.38 -32.10 13.81
N THR A 781 13.15 -32.55 12.82
CA THR A 781 12.61 -32.75 11.47
C THR A 781 13.25 -33.90 10.72
N ASP A 782 12.60 -34.42 9.68
CA ASP A 782 13.18 -35.30 8.67
C ASP A 782 13.05 -34.66 7.26
N SER A 783 12.74 -33.37 7.24
CA SER A 783 12.44 -32.62 6.04
C SER A 783 13.61 -31.74 5.66
N PHE A 784 14.03 -31.84 4.40
CA PHE A 784 14.98 -30.91 3.80
C PHE A 784 14.59 -29.44 4.03
N HIS A 785 13.34 -29.08 3.76
CA HIS A 785 12.88 -27.70 3.99
C HIS A 785 12.78 -27.37 5.48
N GLY A 786 12.54 -28.36 6.34
CA GLY A 786 12.63 -28.18 7.79
C GLY A 786 14.04 -27.76 8.22
N SER A 787 15.08 -28.44 7.73
CA SER A 787 16.47 -28.02 8.00
C SER A 787 16.80 -26.65 7.40
N VAL A 788 16.39 -26.38 6.18
CA VAL A 788 16.64 -25.09 5.50
C VAL A 788 16.05 -23.92 6.30
N PHE A 789 14.76 -24.01 6.68
CA PHE A 789 14.11 -22.93 7.41
C PHE A 789 14.59 -22.81 8.86
N SER A 790 15.06 -23.90 9.46
CA SER A 790 15.75 -23.82 10.76
C SER A 790 17.02 -22.97 10.65
N ILE A 791 17.82 -23.15 9.60
CA ILE A 791 19.01 -22.32 9.35
C ILE A 791 18.64 -20.87 9.05
N ILE A 792 17.67 -20.63 8.16
CA ILE A 792 17.23 -19.27 7.77
C ILE A 792 16.76 -18.46 8.99
N PHE A 793 16.00 -19.07 9.91
CA PHE A 793 15.51 -18.39 11.10
C PHE A 793 16.50 -18.36 12.27
N GLY A 794 17.61 -19.10 12.17
CA GLY A 794 18.63 -19.21 13.23
C GLY A 794 18.17 -20.09 14.40
N LYS A 795 17.60 -21.26 14.10
CA LYS A 795 17.02 -22.20 15.08
C LYS A 795 17.85 -23.48 15.17
N ASN A 796 18.24 -23.85 16.39
CA ASN A 796 18.85 -25.16 16.64
C ASN A 796 17.89 -26.27 16.21
N PHE A 797 18.41 -27.30 15.52
CA PHE A 797 17.55 -28.32 14.94
C PHE A 797 18.22 -29.70 14.84
N SER A 798 17.52 -30.78 15.16
CA SER A 798 17.97 -32.15 14.87
C SER A 798 17.24 -32.68 13.65
N ILE A 799 17.98 -33.35 12.77
CA ILE A 799 17.42 -33.95 11.57
C ILE A 799 17.57 -35.47 11.57
N PHE A 800 16.57 -36.17 11.04
CA PHE A 800 16.52 -37.62 10.96
C PHE A 800 16.45 -38.08 9.51
N GLU A 801 16.83 -39.33 9.28
CA GLU A 801 16.60 -39.99 8.01
C GLU A 801 15.10 -40.20 7.79
N ARG A 802 14.63 -39.76 6.62
CA ARG A 802 13.22 -39.82 6.24
C ARG A 802 12.84 -41.21 5.71
N ASP A 803 13.69 -41.73 4.82
CA ASP A 803 13.52 -43.02 4.16
C ASP A 803 14.62 -43.98 4.62
N ASN A 804 14.40 -45.30 4.52
CA ASN A 804 15.43 -46.28 4.86
C ASN A 804 16.60 -46.16 3.85
N PRO A 805 17.85 -45.98 4.28
CA PRO A 805 18.99 -45.82 3.39
C PRO A 805 19.16 -46.95 2.36
N ASN A 806 18.68 -48.15 2.68
CA ASN A 806 18.79 -49.35 1.86
C ASN A 806 17.67 -49.48 0.80
N GLU A 807 16.69 -48.57 0.77
CA GLU A 807 15.63 -48.58 -0.24
C GLU A 807 16.04 -47.88 -1.54
N LYS A 808 15.68 -48.45 -2.69
CA LYS A 808 15.97 -47.89 -4.04
C LYS A 808 15.39 -46.48 -4.28
N ARG A 809 14.46 -46.01 -3.43
CA ARG A 809 13.88 -44.66 -3.48
C ARG A 809 14.24 -43.94 -2.19
N ASN A 810 15.49 -43.49 -2.11
CA ASN A 810 16.00 -42.80 -0.93
C ASN A 810 15.96 -41.27 -1.14
N GLY A 811 15.08 -40.58 -0.41
CA GLY A 811 14.98 -39.12 -0.43
C GLY A 811 15.95 -38.40 0.51
N ASN A 812 16.88 -39.10 1.17
CA ASN A 812 17.82 -38.54 2.14
C ASN A 812 19.05 -37.89 1.48
N SER A 813 19.37 -38.21 0.22
CA SER A 813 20.57 -37.67 -0.47
C SER A 813 20.61 -36.14 -0.48
N ARG A 814 19.46 -35.48 -0.66
CA ARG A 814 19.33 -34.01 -0.53
C ARG A 814 19.60 -33.48 0.88
N ILE A 815 19.27 -34.25 1.92
CA ILE A 815 19.55 -33.87 3.31
C ILE A 815 21.05 -33.98 3.55
N TYR A 816 21.66 -35.11 3.19
CA TYR A 816 23.10 -35.33 3.36
C TYR A 816 23.92 -34.27 2.62
N SER A 817 23.60 -34.02 1.34
CA SER A 817 24.29 -33.00 0.54
C SER A 817 24.16 -31.61 1.17
N PHE A 818 22.99 -31.26 1.70
CA PHE A 818 22.79 -29.95 2.33
C PHE A 818 23.57 -29.80 3.64
N LEU A 819 23.52 -30.81 4.51
CA LEU A 819 24.28 -30.79 5.76
C LEU A 819 25.79 -30.78 5.50
N GLU A 820 26.27 -31.48 4.48
CA GLU A 820 27.68 -31.48 4.09
C GLU A 820 28.14 -30.08 3.67
N ILE A 821 27.37 -29.40 2.80
CA ILE A 821 27.69 -28.02 2.37
C ILE A 821 27.74 -27.06 3.56
N MET A 822 26.84 -27.23 4.54
CA MET A 822 26.78 -26.37 5.72
C MET A 822 27.77 -26.78 6.83
N GLY A 823 28.41 -27.95 6.73
CA GLY A 823 29.23 -28.52 7.80
C GLY A 823 28.42 -28.90 9.05
N LEU A 824 27.18 -29.34 8.85
CA LEU A 824 26.19 -29.68 9.90
C LEU A 824 25.85 -31.17 9.94
N GLN A 825 26.77 -32.04 9.52
CA GLN A 825 26.56 -33.50 9.51
C GLN A 825 26.26 -34.05 10.91
N ASN A 826 26.81 -33.43 11.95
CA ASN A 826 26.53 -33.77 13.36
C ASN A 826 25.07 -33.53 13.78
N ARG A 827 24.27 -32.81 12.98
CA ARG A 827 22.84 -32.61 13.24
C ARG A 827 21.99 -33.80 12.83
N LEU A 828 22.52 -34.71 12.00
CA LEU A 828 21.86 -35.95 11.62
C LEU A 828 21.91 -36.95 12.78
N LEU A 829 20.77 -37.24 13.38
CA LEU A 829 20.65 -38.17 14.51
C LEU A 829 20.07 -39.52 14.06
N LYS A 830 20.56 -40.57 14.73
CA LYS A 830 19.99 -41.93 14.71
C LYS A 830 19.24 -42.20 16.01
N SER A 831 18.37 -43.21 16.04
CA SER A 831 17.58 -43.62 17.22
C SER A 831 18.39 -43.72 18.50
N GLU A 832 19.55 -44.41 18.43
CA GLU A 832 20.42 -44.62 19.57
C GLU A 832 21.00 -43.32 20.14
N ASN A 833 21.17 -42.29 19.32
CA ASN A 833 21.89 -41.06 19.67
C ASN A 833 20.99 -39.92 20.17
N ILE A 834 19.68 -40.15 20.31
CA ILE A 834 18.77 -39.15 20.89
C ILE A 834 19.02 -39.12 22.41
N SER A 835 19.57 -38.03 22.94
CA SER A 835 19.73 -37.83 24.39
C SER A 835 19.38 -36.39 24.78
N ILE A 836 19.33 -36.11 26.07
CA ILE A 836 19.10 -34.77 26.62
C ILE A 836 20.21 -33.77 26.24
N ASP A 837 21.40 -34.27 25.89
CA ASP A 837 22.60 -33.47 25.60
C ASP A 837 22.51 -32.69 24.29
N ILE A 838 21.56 -33.03 23.42
CA ILE A 838 21.33 -32.31 22.16
C ILE A 838 20.97 -30.82 22.37
N PHE A 839 20.55 -30.46 23.58
CA PHE A 839 20.27 -29.07 24.00
C PHE A 839 21.48 -28.36 24.61
N ASN A 840 22.60 -29.04 24.83
CA ASN A 840 23.79 -28.43 25.41
C ASN A 840 24.41 -27.43 24.43
N THR A 841 25.04 -26.38 24.95
CA THR A 841 25.65 -25.31 24.15
C THR A 841 26.75 -25.82 23.22
N GLU A 842 27.50 -26.84 23.62
CA GLU A 842 28.51 -27.51 22.79
C GLU A 842 27.91 -28.20 21.55
N ASN A 843 26.63 -28.58 21.63
CA ASN A 843 25.88 -29.14 20.52
C ASN A 843 25.05 -28.08 19.78
N SER A 844 25.18 -26.79 20.11
CA SER A 844 24.46 -25.74 19.39
C SER A 844 25.07 -25.47 18.01
N VAL A 845 24.23 -25.04 17.07
CA VAL A 845 24.66 -24.67 15.72
C VAL A 845 25.42 -23.34 15.79
N ASP A 846 26.65 -23.32 15.28
CA ASP A 846 27.39 -22.08 15.04
C ASP A 846 26.80 -21.37 13.81
N PHE A 847 25.83 -20.49 14.04
CA PHE A 847 25.20 -19.71 12.98
C PHE A 847 26.13 -18.67 12.34
N VAL A 848 27.27 -18.34 12.96
CA VAL A 848 28.26 -17.45 12.35
C VAL A 848 29.01 -18.20 11.25
N ASP A 849 29.51 -19.41 11.54
CA ASP A 849 30.17 -20.26 10.53
C ASP A 849 29.20 -20.67 9.41
N VAL A 850 28.00 -21.13 9.78
CA VAL A 850 26.95 -21.48 8.81
C VAL A 850 26.58 -20.28 7.95
N GLY A 851 26.48 -19.08 8.55
CA GLY A 851 26.20 -17.84 7.82
C GLY A 851 27.27 -17.49 6.77
N LYS A 852 28.55 -17.75 7.05
CA LYS A 852 29.64 -17.56 6.06
C LYS A 852 29.49 -18.50 4.87
N LYS A 853 29.37 -19.81 5.14
CA LYS A 853 29.16 -20.85 4.11
C LYS A 853 27.91 -20.58 3.28
N LEU A 854 26.83 -20.13 3.93
CA LEU A 854 25.58 -19.78 3.27
C LEU A 854 25.76 -18.62 2.31
N ASN A 855 26.41 -17.54 2.74
CA ASN A 855 26.67 -16.36 1.90
C ASN A 855 27.55 -16.71 0.68
N GLU A 856 28.57 -17.54 0.86
CA GLU A 856 29.42 -18.02 -0.24
C GLU A 856 28.58 -18.76 -1.30
N LYS A 857 27.78 -19.74 -0.87
CA LYS A 857 26.93 -20.53 -1.77
C LYS A 857 25.75 -19.76 -2.37
N GLN A 858 25.20 -18.78 -1.65
CA GLN A 858 24.24 -17.83 -2.19
C GLN A 858 24.88 -16.99 -3.30
N THR A 859 26.12 -16.54 -3.12
CA THR A 859 26.86 -15.76 -4.13
C THR A 859 27.05 -16.57 -5.42
N GLU A 860 27.47 -17.84 -5.31
CA GLU A 860 27.58 -18.77 -6.45
C GLU A 860 26.23 -18.94 -7.17
N SER A 861 25.17 -19.22 -6.41
CA SER A 861 23.82 -19.43 -6.96
C SER A 861 23.24 -18.17 -7.62
N LEU A 862 23.49 -16.99 -7.04
CA LEU A 862 23.09 -15.70 -7.61
C LEU A 862 23.91 -15.36 -8.86
N ALA A 863 25.18 -15.78 -8.96
CA ALA A 863 25.97 -15.62 -10.17
C ALA A 863 25.36 -16.41 -11.34
N TYR A 864 24.89 -17.64 -11.11
CA TYR A 864 24.17 -18.41 -12.10
C TYR A 864 22.83 -17.76 -12.51
N ILE A 865 22.10 -17.20 -11.55
CA ILE A 865 20.91 -16.39 -11.88
C ILE A 865 21.31 -15.21 -12.76
N ASN A 866 22.36 -14.46 -12.41
CA ASN A 866 22.81 -13.34 -13.24
C ASN A 866 23.20 -13.79 -14.66
N GLU A 867 23.77 -14.98 -14.84
CA GLU A 867 24.05 -15.56 -16.15
C GLU A 867 22.78 -15.81 -16.97
N ILE A 868 21.74 -16.41 -16.35
CA ILE A 868 20.41 -16.59 -16.97
C ILE A 868 19.87 -15.23 -17.46
N LEU A 869 20.12 -14.19 -16.67
CA LEU A 869 19.59 -12.84 -16.88
C LEU A 869 20.38 -12.04 -17.92
N SER A 870 21.70 -12.22 -18.01
CA SER A 870 22.62 -11.41 -18.82
C SER A 870 22.83 -11.91 -20.25
N LYS A 871 22.66 -13.21 -20.53
CA LYS A 871 22.87 -13.77 -21.87
C LYS A 871 21.82 -13.25 -22.88
N GLU A 872 22.25 -12.49 -23.87
CA GLU A 872 21.48 -12.22 -25.09
C GLU A 872 21.69 -13.34 -26.10
N ARG A 873 20.64 -13.73 -26.82
CA ARG A 873 20.68 -14.84 -27.79
C ARG A 873 20.78 -14.29 -29.19
#